data_AF-A0A1G6R834-F1
#
_entry.id   AF-A0A1G6R834-F1
#
_cell.length_a   1.000
_cell.length_b   1.000
_cell.length_c   1.000
_cell.angle_alpha   90.00
_cell.angle_beta   90.00
_cell.angle_gamma   90.00
#
_symmetry.space_group_name_H-M   'P 1'
#
loop_
_entity.id
_entity.type
_entity.pdbx_description
1 polymer ?
#
loop_
_entity_poly.entity_id
_entity_poly.type
_entity_poly.pdbx_seq_one_letter_code
_entity_poly.pdbx_strand_id
1 'polypeptide(L)'
;MKVSLNAAEVQHRQSESTGGETAVAASKSGPASLGPSGHPDLAAREPRSPGTEAARLRAPLTALLAPSAPGLASGSARASGLADTALLRRLLQAGVTNPAAADAGRPSLAAALAAAGHAPRLKGAELLEGSPALRGWDLSGVTFEDCRFDRTSLADTHIEGSAFQGCQFNEVSLAHAQVRDSQFIGCRFQEAMFLNATLSGVRFEASQLHSSSFEDAHLQDGSVFKGVKMPGTHFLCASVGDARIEASDLTDTVFLGTEARFRIDADSQKTARLTRPTTATLVSHEVRGITVPRVGAKIAAVAGTLPLRVEMRAASLQAAAVDAEVEAHLERLAAQPSGGKPLAQRLVIDALAQPETLPGIAQILAKAEILARHVDSVVLPGGEDISPRLYGRQAEPQTDWSGDYRRSVLELGLLHQCFHRGVPLMAICRGFQMTNVFFGAALQQHVGSQVGVRTLDDDRAAAVPAVPTAPASSAEKGVGQAEIGVFGTALHNIRAAVYHHQAVIDDQEARPDLRTALRRTIPSAAGDTAWRAVMAIESSQPRAPLIGLQFHPEFFDGSTASGDASPPSNQQLEEKAVGLRNPADLIASGILNHMSPGNDALWTILSQAATAHCHKAAITAEALQAQKAALKPVQSTAVEEAVG
;
A
#
# COMPACT_ATOMS: atom_id res chain seq x y z
N MET A 1 -0.07 51.39 -9.37
CA MET A 1 0.42 52.12 -10.57
C MET A 1 0.30 51.20 -11.79
N LYS A 2 0.07 51.76 -12.98
CA LYS A 2 0.18 51.04 -14.28
C LYS A 2 1.44 51.52 -15.01
N VAL A 3 2.16 50.61 -15.66
CA VAL A 3 2.77 50.77 -17.00
C VAL A 3 2.73 49.38 -17.67
N SER A 4 2.74 49.30 -19.00
CA SER A 4 2.64 48.08 -19.81
C SER A 4 3.25 48.31 -21.20
N LEU A 5 3.39 47.24 -22.02
CA LEU A 5 3.73 47.27 -23.46
C LEU A 5 5.22 47.61 -23.76
N ASN A 6 5.84 47.18 -24.88
CA ASN A 6 5.42 46.22 -25.92
C ASN A 6 6.62 45.53 -26.62
N ALA A 7 6.33 44.57 -27.51
CA ALA A 7 7.29 43.86 -28.36
C ALA A 7 7.69 44.62 -29.66
N ALA A 8 8.69 44.10 -30.37
CA ALA A 8 8.98 44.42 -31.78
C ALA A 8 9.64 43.21 -32.50
N GLU A 9 9.22 42.94 -33.74
CA GLU A 9 9.81 41.94 -34.65
C GLU A 9 10.77 42.60 -35.65
N VAL A 10 11.65 41.82 -36.30
CA VAL A 10 12.32 42.21 -37.55
C VAL A 10 12.41 41.00 -38.50
N GLN A 11 11.92 41.18 -39.73
CA GLN A 11 12.16 40.28 -40.88
C GLN A 11 12.87 41.03 -42.01
N HIS A 12 13.74 40.36 -42.79
CA HIS A 12 13.85 40.47 -44.27
C HIS A 12 14.86 39.40 -44.79
N ARG A 13 14.51 38.58 -45.80
CA ARG A 13 14.75 38.71 -47.28
C ARG A 13 16.23 38.56 -47.70
N GLN A 14 16.62 38.01 -48.87
CA GLN A 14 15.98 37.35 -50.04
C GLN A 14 17.08 36.43 -50.68
N SER A 15 17.03 35.71 -51.83
CA SER A 15 16.08 35.52 -52.96
C SER A 15 16.60 34.39 -53.90
N GLU A 16 15.70 33.61 -54.53
CA GLU A 16 15.82 33.04 -55.91
C GLU A 16 16.98 32.03 -56.22
N SER A 17 16.98 31.18 -57.27
CA SER A 17 15.98 30.50 -58.17
C SER A 17 16.76 29.36 -58.92
N THR A 18 16.25 28.42 -59.74
CA THR A 18 14.98 28.05 -60.42
C THR A 18 14.67 26.54 -60.16
N GLY A 19 13.73 25.78 -60.76
CA GLY A 19 12.64 26.02 -61.73
C GLY A 19 12.80 25.21 -63.06
N GLY A 20 11.97 24.18 -63.28
CA GLY A 20 11.92 23.35 -64.51
C GLY A 20 10.93 22.18 -64.46
N GLU A 21 10.01 22.09 -65.43
CA GLU A 21 8.98 21.03 -65.54
C GLU A 21 9.34 19.96 -66.58
N THR A 22 8.79 18.74 -66.44
CA THR A 22 8.09 18.01 -67.53
C THR A 22 7.47 16.70 -67.00
N ALA A 23 6.43 16.21 -67.67
CA ALA A 23 5.75 14.94 -67.37
C ALA A 23 5.56 14.11 -68.65
N VAL A 24 5.32 12.79 -68.55
CA VAL A 24 4.54 12.01 -69.54
C VAL A 24 4.11 10.62 -68.99
N ALA A 25 2.93 10.20 -69.49
CA ALA A 25 2.18 8.93 -69.45
C ALA A 25 2.92 7.55 -69.38
N ALA A 26 2.27 6.38 -69.19
CA ALA A 26 0.97 5.96 -68.61
C ALA A 26 0.80 4.41 -68.73
N SER A 27 -0.44 3.89 -68.54
CA SER A 27 -0.94 2.49 -68.59
C SER A 27 -0.62 1.62 -67.34
N LYS A 28 -1.52 0.82 -66.73
CA LYS A 28 -2.83 0.15 -67.01
C LYS A 28 -2.76 -1.27 -67.63
N SER A 29 -2.96 -2.32 -66.80
CA SER A 29 -3.95 -3.39 -67.04
C SER A 29 -4.05 -4.42 -65.88
N GLY A 30 -5.24 -5.05 -65.79
CA GLY A 30 -5.53 -6.39 -65.23
C GLY A 30 -6.63 -7.00 -66.15
N PRO A 31 -7.50 -7.96 -65.73
CA PRO A 31 -7.54 -8.79 -64.51
C PRO A 31 -7.83 -10.31 -64.80
N ALA A 32 -8.21 -11.10 -63.76
CA ALA A 32 -9.05 -12.34 -63.83
C ALA A 32 -8.47 -13.61 -64.55
N SER A 33 -8.99 -14.86 -64.44
CA SER A 33 -9.72 -15.61 -63.37
C SER A 33 -9.94 -17.11 -63.77
N LEU A 34 -10.34 -17.99 -62.82
CA LEU A 34 -10.98 -19.34 -62.96
C LEU A 34 -10.10 -20.61 -63.10
N GLY A 35 -10.66 -21.76 -62.64
CA GLY A 35 -10.15 -23.15 -62.71
C GLY A 35 -10.82 -23.97 -63.83
N PRO A 36 -11.25 -25.27 -63.69
CA PRO A 36 -11.31 -26.22 -62.53
C PRO A 36 -10.20 -27.31 -62.61
N SER A 37 -10.23 -28.58 -62.11
CA SER A 37 -11.17 -29.51 -61.41
C SER A 37 -10.35 -30.51 -60.51
N GLY A 38 -10.81 -31.65 -59.96
CA GLY A 38 -12.09 -32.41 -59.96
C GLY A 38 -12.07 -33.62 -58.99
N HIS A 39 -13.25 -34.19 -58.65
CA HIS A 39 -13.48 -35.21 -57.58
C HIS A 39 -13.42 -36.69 -58.04
N PRO A 40 -13.33 -37.67 -57.12
CA PRO A 40 -14.55 -38.38 -56.62
C PRO A 40 -14.58 -38.56 -55.07
N ASP A 41 -15.42 -39.49 -54.58
CA ASP A 41 -16.05 -39.54 -53.23
C ASP A 41 -16.21 -41.01 -52.71
N LEU A 42 -16.83 -41.18 -51.52
CA LEU A 42 -17.54 -42.37 -50.96
C LEU A 42 -16.89 -43.20 -49.81
N ALA A 43 -17.25 -42.79 -48.58
CA ALA A 43 -18.15 -43.54 -47.66
C ALA A 43 -17.67 -44.66 -46.70
N ALA A 44 -18.51 -44.85 -45.65
CA ALA A 44 -18.51 -45.80 -44.51
C ALA A 44 -17.66 -45.40 -43.26
N ARG A 45 -18.17 -45.45 -42.02
CA ARG A 45 -19.52 -45.83 -41.49
C ARG A 45 -19.76 -45.20 -40.09
N GLU A 46 -21.02 -44.88 -39.76
CA GLU A 46 -21.52 -44.57 -38.39
C GLU A 46 -21.68 -45.85 -37.51
N PRO A 47 -22.16 -45.84 -36.23
CA PRO A 47 -22.73 -44.74 -35.40
C PRO A 47 -22.38 -44.69 -33.88
N ARG A 48 -22.86 -43.62 -33.20
CA ARG A 48 -23.46 -43.52 -31.82
C ARG A 48 -22.91 -42.37 -30.95
N SER A 49 -23.83 -41.65 -30.31
CA SER A 49 -23.61 -40.69 -29.21
C SER A 49 -23.81 -41.36 -27.82
N PRO A 50 -23.15 -40.87 -26.77
CA PRO A 50 -23.63 -39.79 -25.87
C PRO A 50 -22.55 -38.69 -25.67
N GLY A 51 -22.65 -37.66 -24.82
CA GLY A 51 -23.71 -37.17 -23.95
C GLY A 51 -23.17 -36.64 -22.59
N THR A 52 -23.41 -35.35 -22.29
CA THR A 52 -23.29 -34.66 -20.98
C THR A 52 -21.92 -34.49 -20.27
N GLU A 53 -21.82 -33.39 -19.50
CA GLU A 53 -20.85 -33.08 -18.42
C GLU A 53 -19.36 -32.83 -18.79
N ALA A 54 -18.59 -31.99 -18.07
CA ALA A 54 -18.93 -30.94 -17.09
C ALA A 54 -17.75 -29.93 -16.90
N ALA A 55 -18.01 -28.80 -16.23
CA ALA A 55 -17.01 -27.77 -15.96
C ALA A 55 -16.04 -28.10 -14.81
N ARG A 56 -14.77 -27.70 -14.98
CA ARG A 56 -13.77 -27.26 -13.97
C ARG A 56 -12.88 -26.24 -14.70
N LEU A 57 -12.40 -25.14 -14.12
CA LEU A 57 -12.02 -24.90 -12.73
C LEU A 57 -12.90 -23.83 -12.04
N ARG A 58 -13.60 -24.23 -10.98
CA ARG A 58 -14.06 -23.34 -9.89
C ARG A 58 -13.62 -23.98 -8.57
N ALA A 59 -12.85 -23.26 -7.77
CA ALA A 59 -12.51 -23.66 -6.40
C ALA A 59 -12.18 -22.42 -5.54
N PRO A 60 -13.16 -21.79 -4.89
CA PRO A 60 -12.90 -20.80 -3.85
C PRO A 60 -12.56 -21.52 -2.54
N LEU A 61 -11.42 -21.19 -1.92
CA LEU A 61 -10.99 -21.83 -0.67
C LEU A 61 -11.46 -21.04 0.55
N THR A 62 -12.77 -21.11 0.79
CA THR A 62 -13.45 -20.45 1.91
C THR A 62 -13.17 -21.18 3.23
N ALA A 63 -12.07 -20.86 3.92
CA ALA A 63 -11.74 -21.43 5.23
C ALA A 63 -10.96 -20.49 6.15
N LEU A 64 -11.23 -20.59 7.46
CA LEU A 64 -10.34 -20.20 8.57
C LEU A 64 -9.85 -18.74 8.65
N LEU A 65 -10.80 -17.79 8.70
CA LEU A 65 -10.69 -16.67 9.63
C LEU A 65 -11.94 -16.64 10.52
N ALA A 66 -11.79 -17.09 11.77
CA ALA A 66 -12.85 -17.08 12.77
C ALA A 66 -12.81 -15.76 13.55
N PRO A 67 -13.82 -14.87 13.42
CA PRO A 67 -13.96 -13.75 14.35
C PRO A 67 -14.38 -14.26 15.73
N SER A 68 -14.01 -13.55 16.79
CA SER A 68 -14.48 -13.81 18.16
C SER A 68 -16.01 -13.87 18.20
N ALA A 69 -16.56 -14.92 18.81
CA ALA A 69 -17.97 -15.26 18.67
C ALA A 69 -18.92 -14.17 19.19
N PRO A 70 -19.84 -13.64 18.36
CA PRO A 70 -20.95 -12.83 18.85
C PRO A 70 -21.98 -13.72 19.58
N GLY A 71 -22.71 -13.12 20.53
CA GLY A 71 -23.73 -13.81 21.31
C GLY A 71 -24.89 -14.38 20.48
N LEU A 72 -25.60 -15.35 21.06
CA LEU A 72 -26.70 -16.09 20.43
C LEU A 72 -27.86 -15.18 19.98
N ALA A 73 -27.88 -14.81 18.70
CA ALA A 73 -29.06 -14.24 18.04
C ALA A 73 -30.09 -15.34 17.68
N SER A 74 -31.38 -15.00 17.74
CA SER A 74 -32.48 -15.96 17.57
C SER A 74 -32.61 -16.48 16.13
N GLY A 75 -33.08 -17.72 15.99
CA GLY A 75 -33.01 -18.49 14.74
C GLY A 75 -33.75 -17.90 13.53
N SER A 76 -34.73 -17.00 13.74
CA SER A 76 -35.46 -16.34 12.66
C SER A 76 -34.59 -15.32 11.90
N ALA A 77 -33.80 -14.50 12.60
CA ALA A 77 -32.93 -13.49 11.98
C ALA A 77 -31.82 -14.13 11.12
N ARG A 78 -31.35 -15.32 11.52
CA ARG A 78 -30.34 -16.09 10.78
C ARG A 78 -30.90 -16.69 9.48
N ALA A 79 -32.21 -16.97 9.43
CA ALA A 79 -32.87 -17.46 8.22
C ALA A 79 -33.10 -16.34 7.18
N SER A 80 -33.50 -15.13 7.61
CA SER A 80 -33.65 -13.99 6.70
C SER A 80 -32.32 -13.55 6.08
N GLY A 81 -31.24 -13.50 6.87
CA GLY A 81 -29.91 -13.13 6.36
C GLY A 81 -29.39 -14.05 5.26
N LEU A 82 -29.66 -15.35 5.34
CA LEU A 82 -29.32 -16.31 4.29
C LEU A 82 -30.14 -16.08 3.00
N ALA A 83 -31.43 -15.74 3.13
CA ALA A 83 -32.29 -15.44 1.99
C ALA A 83 -31.85 -14.15 1.27
N ASP A 84 -31.60 -13.07 2.02
CA ASP A 84 -31.17 -11.78 1.48
C ASP A 84 -29.76 -11.86 0.89
N THR A 85 -28.85 -12.64 1.49
CA THR A 85 -27.54 -12.98 0.90
C THR A 85 -27.71 -13.67 -0.47
N ALA A 86 -28.62 -14.64 -0.57
CA ALA A 86 -28.87 -15.37 -1.81
C ALA A 86 -29.61 -14.51 -2.86
N LEU A 87 -30.47 -13.57 -2.46
CA LEU A 87 -31.06 -12.54 -3.32
C LEU A 87 -29.99 -11.61 -3.87
N LEU A 88 -29.22 -10.96 -3.00
CA LEU A 88 -28.20 -9.98 -3.36
C LEU A 88 -27.17 -10.59 -4.34
N ARG A 89 -26.65 -11.80 -4.06
CA ARG A 89 -25.71 -12.47 -4.97
C ARG A 89 -26.31 -12.78 -6.35
N ARG A 90 -27.62 -13.05 -6.46
CA ARG A 90 -28.30 -13.23 -7.76
C ARG A 90 -28.46 -11.90 -8.51
N LEU A 91 -28.85 -10.82 -7.81
CA LEU A 91 -28.97 -9.48 -8.40
C LEU A 91 -27.64 -8.96 -8.94
N LEU A 92 -26.55 -9.13 -8.16
CA LEU A 92 -25.21 -8.75 -8.58
C LEU A 92 -24.72 -9.56 -9.77
N GLN A 93 -24.98 -10.88 -9.78
CA GLN A 93 -24.66 -11.72 -10.94
C GLN A 93 -25.41 -11.25 -12.20
N ALA A 94 -26.72 -11.00 -12.11
CA ALA A 94 -27.52 -10.51 -13.22
C ALA A 94 -27.01 -9.17 -13.77
N GLY A 95 -26.70 -8.20 -12.89
CA GLY A 95 -26.12 -6.91 -13.29
C GLY A 95 -24.76 -7.03 -13.96
N VAL A 96 -23.86 -7.87 -13.40
CA VAL A 96 -22.52 -8.12 -13.98
C VAL A 96 -22.60 -8.87 -15.32
N THR A 97 -23.64 -9.67 -15.57
CA THR A 97 -23.81 -10.39 -16.86
C THR A 97 -24.39 -9.56 -18.01
N ASN A 98 -24.68 -8.26 -17.83
CA ASN A 98 -25.24 -7.43 -18.89
C ASN A 98 -24.21 -6.43 -19.48
N PRO A 99 -23.41 -6.81 -20.49
CA PRO A 99 -22.44 -5.91 -21.11
C PRO A 99 -23.07 -4.72 -21.84
N ALA A 100 -24.37 -4.77 -22.18
CA ALA A 100 -25.10 -3.63 -22.73
C ALA A 100 -25.40 -2.54 -21.68
N ALA A 101 -25.08 -2.78 -20.40
CA ALA A 101 -25.19 -1.77 -19.34
C ALA A 101 -23.98 -0.81 -19.26
N ALA A 102 -22.90 -1.06 -20.01
CA ALA A 102 -21.69 -0.23 -19.98
C ALA A 102 -21.94 1.24 -20.38
N ASP A 103 -22.88 1.48 -21.30
CA ASP A 103 -23.34 2.82 -21.71
C ASP A 103 -24.57 3.31 -20.92
N ALA A 104 -25.08 2.53 -19.95
CA ALA A 104 -26.42 2.70 -19.34
C ALA A 104 -26.40 3.12 -17.86
N GLY A 105 -25.37 3.86 -17.43
CA GLY A 105 -25.30 4.46 -16.09
C GLY A 105 -24.92 3.49 -14.95
N ARG A 106 -25.09 3.95 -13.70
CA ARG A 106 -24.80 3.14 -12.50
C ARG A 106 -25.94 2.13 -12.25
N PRO A 107 -25.66 0.83 -12.05
CA PRO A 107 -26.71 -0.14 -11.74
C PRO A 107 -27.29 0.11 -10.34
N SER A 108 -28.60 0.36 -10.26
CA SER A 108 -29.29 0.69 -9.01
C SER A 108 -29.79 -0.56 -8.28
N LEU A 109 -29.33 -0.76 -7.04
CA LEU A 109 -29.76 -1.86 -6.18
C LEU A 109 -31.23 -1.73 -5.76
N ALA A 110 -31.74 -0.51 -5.55
CA ALA A 110 -33.14 -0.27 -5.23
C ALA A 110 -34.06 -0.73 -6.38
N ALA A 111 -33.69 -0.40 -7.63
CA ALA A 111 -34.42 -0.86 -8.81
C ALA A 111 -34.33 -2.39 -8.99
N ALA A 112 -33.17 -2.99 -8.74
CA ALA A 112 -32.96 -4.44 -8.82
C ALA A 112 -33.79 -5.21 -7.77
N LEU A 113 -33.90 -4.68 -6.53
CA LEU A 113 -34.77 -5.23 -5.49
C LEU A 113 -36.25 -5.11 -5.87
N ALA A 114 -36.69 -3.94 -6.34
CA ALA A 114 -38.08 -3.71 -6.76
C ALA A 114 -38.48 -4.63 -7.93
N ALA A 115 -37.61 -4.80 -8.93
CA ALA A 115 -37.82 -5.71 -10.06
C ALA A 115 -37.91 -7.19 -9.64
N ALA A 116 -37.28 -7.56 -8.52
CA ALA A 116 -37.41 -8.88 -7.91
C ALA A 116 -38.62 -9.02 -6.95
N GLY A 117 -39.44 -7.97 -6.80
CA GLY A 117 -40.61 -7.96 -5.89
C GLY A 117 -40.27 -7.67 -4.42
N HIS A 118 -39.06 -7.19 -4.13
CA HIS A 118 -38.61 -6.86 -2.78
C HIS A 118 -38.64 -5.35 -2.52
N ALA A 119 -38.84 -4.96 -1.26
CA ALA A 119 -38.63 -3.58 -0.81
C ALA A 119 -37.12 -3.20 -0.93
N PRO A 120 -36.76 -1.91 -0.96
CA PRO A 120 -35.37 -1.44 -0.92
C PRO A 120 -34.76 -1.59 0.50
N ARG A 121 -34.75 -2.83 1.01
CA ARG A 121 -34.28 -3.18 2.35
C ARG A 121 -33.63 -4.56 2.32
N LEU A 122 -32.48 -4.70 2.97
CA LEU A 122 -31.73 -5.95 3.14
C LEU A 122 -31.39 -6.14 4.62
N LYS A 123 -31.63 -7.32 5.17
CA LYS A 123 -31.38 -7.64 6.58
C LYS A 123 -30.54 -8.90 6.77
N GLY A 124 -29.35 -8.75 7.34
CA GLY A 124 -28.40 -9.84 7.61
C GLY A 124 -27.71 -10.39 6.36
N ALA A 125 -27.64 -9.61 5.27
CA ALA A 125 -26.99 -10.03 4.03
C ALA A 125 -25.46 -9.99 4.17
N GLU A 126 -24.77 -11.06 3.75
CA GLU A 126 -23.31 -11.18 3.77
C GLU A 126 -22.69 -11.12 2.36
N LEU A 127 -22.04 -10.00 2.05
CA LEU A 127 -21.02 -9.93 1.02
C LEU A 127 -19.65 -9.96 1.69
N LEU A 128 -18.80 -10.88 1.23
CA LEU A 128 -17.44 -11.08 1.73
C LEU A 128 -16.46 -11.07 0.55
N GLU A 129 -15.17 -11.02 0.84
CA GLU A 129 -14.08 -11.22 -0.14
C GLU A 129 -14.39 -12.33 -1.17
N GLY A 130 -14.13 -12.05 -2.46
CA GLY A 130 -14.44 -12.97 -3.56
C GLY A 130 -15.91 -13.04 -3.98
N SER A 131 -16.82 -12.33 -3.31
CA SER A 131 -18.19 -12.11 -3.80
C SER A 131 -18.19 -11.16 -5.02
N PRO A 132 -19.22 -11.19 -5.89
CA PRO A 132 -19.45 -10.13 -6.87
C PRO A 132 -19.43 -8.75 -6.20
N ALA A 133 -18.73 -7.79 -6.79
CA ALA A 133 -18.51 -6.49 -6.18
C ALA A 133 -19.73 -5.56 -6.33
N LEU A 134 -19.96 -4.71 -5.33
CA LEU A 134 -20.84 -3.55 -5.40
C LEU A 134 -20.12 -2.31 -5.99
N ARG A 135 -18.84 -2.43 -6.39
CA ARG A 135 -18.07 -1.36 -7.03
C ARG A 135 -18.87 -0.71 -8.17
N GLY A 136 -19.02 0.61 -8.12
CA GLY A 136 -19.77 1.40 -9.12
C GLY A 136 -21.30 1.31 -9.06
N TRP A 137 -21.89 0.55 -8.12
CA TRP A 137 -23.36 0.47 -7.98
C TRP A 137 -23.96 1.73 -7.35
N ASP A 138 -25.21 2.00 -7.69
CA ASP A 138 -26.06 2.92 -6.94
C ASP A 138 -26.81 2.17 -5.83
N LEU A 139 -26.63 2.61 -4.59
CA LEU A 139 -27.20 2.03 -3.37
C LEU A 139 -28.25 2.96 -2.72
N SER A 140 -28.68 4.00 -3.45
CA SER A 140 -29.50 5.09 -2.91
C SER A 140 -30.90 4.65 -2.50
N GLY A 141 -31.40 5.24 -1.41
CA GLY A 141 -32.70 4.89 -0.81
C GLY A 141 -32.80 3.48 -0.22
N VAL A 142 -31.71 2.72 -0.13
CA VAL A 142 -31.70 1.36 0.42
C VAL A 142 -31.42 1.38 1.93
N THR A 143 -32.17 0.57 2.68
CA THR A 143 -31.92 0.32 4.11
C THR A 143 -31.19 -1.02 4.30
N PHE A 144 -30.06 -1.01 5.00
CA PHE A 144 -29.28 -2.19 5.34
C PHE A 144 -29.28 -2.38 6.85
N GLU A 145 -29.68 -3.55 7.33
CA GLU A 145 -29.72 -3.90 8.76
C GLU A 145 -28.90 -5.14 9.04
N ASP A 146 -28.01 -5.10 10.02
CA ASP A 146 -27.20 -6.25 10.45
C ASP A 146 -26.35 -6.89 9.32
N CYS A 147 -26.18 -6.20 8.19
CA CYS A 147 -25.49 -6.66 6.99
C CYS A 147 -23.98 -6.60 7.13
N ARG A 148 -23.26 -7.39 6.33
CA ARG A 148 -21.81 -7.54 6.38
C ARG A 148 -21.19 -7.37 5.01
N PHE A 149 -20.11 -6.58 4.95
CA PHE A 149 -19.40 -6.15 3.75
C PHE A 149 -17.88 -6.37 3.87
N ASP A 150 -17.45 -7.28 4.75
CA ASP A 150 -16.04 -7.46 5.11
C ASP A 150 -15.16 -7.83 3.90
N ARG A 151 -14.05 -7.10 3.73
CA ARG A 151 -13.09 -7.22 2.61
C ARG A 151 -13.73 -7.11 1.21
N THR A 152 -14.89 -6.46 1.09
CA THR A 152 -15.51 -6.12 -0.20
C THR A 152 -15.00 -4.77 -0.74
N SER A 153 -15.35 -4.48 -2.00
CA SER A 153 -15.21 -3.15 -2.58
C SER A 153 -16.59 -2.54 -2.83
N LEU A 154 -16.82 -1.41 -2.16
CA LEU A 154 -17.89 -0.43 -2.36
C LEU A 154 -17.33 0.83 -3.05
N ALA A 155 -16.16 0.73 -3.69
CA ALA A 155 -15.52 1.86 -4.37
C ALA A 155 -16.38 2.38 -5.55
N ASP A 156 -16.29 3.67 -5.83
CA ASP A 156 -17.05 4.38 -6.88
C ASP A 156 -18.59 4.28 -6.77
N THR A 157 -19.12 3.81 -5.63
CA THR A 157 -20.58 3.70 -5.39
C THR A 157 -21.25 5.06 -5.25
N HIS A 158 -22.55 5.10 -5.56
CA HIS A 158 -23.44 6.21 -5.17
C HIS A 158 -24.31 5.79 -3.99
N ILE A 159 -24.41 6.62 -2.96
CA ILE A 159 -25.13 6.32 -1.72
C ILE A 159 -25.86 7.59 -1.25
N GLU A 160 -27.08 7.81 -1.73
CA GLU A 160 -27.89 8.99 -1.42
C GLU A 160 -29.16 8.61 -0.62
N GLY A 161 -29.39 9.27 0.51
CA GLY A 161 -30.55 9.03 1.37
C GLY A 161 -30.66 7.62 1.98
N SER A 162 -29.55 6.89 2.09
CA SER A 162 -29.51 5.48 2.53
C SER A 162 -29.21 5.33 4.02
N ALA A 163 -29.62 4.20 4.61
CA ALA A 163 -29.44 3.92 6.03
C ALA A 163 -28.77 2.57 6.27
N PHE A 164 -27.70 2.55 7.05
CA PHE A 164 -26.99 1.36 7.50
C PHE A 164 -27.09 1.26 9.02
N GLN A 165 -27.62 0.16 9.53
CA GLN A 165 -27.88 -0.05 10.95
C GLN A 165 -27.24 -1.36 11.41
N GLY A 166 -26.36 -1.31 12.42
CA GLY A 166 -25.65 -2.49 12.94
C GLY A 166 -24.66 -3.16 11.95
N CYS A 167 -24.48 -2.60 10.75
CA CYS A 167 -23.70 -3.20 9.68
C CYS A 167 -22.19 -3.27 9.97
N GLN A 168 -21.52 -4.25 9.36
CA GLN A 168 -20.08 -4.51 9.49
C GLN A 168 -19.33 -4.32 8.17
N PHE A 169 -18.17 -3.66 8.25
CA PHE A 169 -17.41 -3.11 7.13
C PHE A 169 -15.89 -3.35 7.33
N ASN A 170 -15.50 -4.52 7.85
CA ASN A 170 -14.11 -4.77 8.22
C ASN A 170 -13.23 -4.88 6.95
N GLU A 171 -12.17 -4.08 6.84
CA GLU A 171 -11.34 -3.89 5.64
C GLU A 171 -12.11 -3.52 4.36
N VAL A 172 -13.28 -2.85 4.45
CA VAL A 172 -14.00 -2.43 3.24
C VAL A 172 -13.25 -1.31 2.51
N SER A 173 -13.23 -1.36 1.18
CA SER A 173 -12.88 -0.19 0.36
C SER A 173 -14.14 0.61 0.02
N LEU A 174 -14.12 1.90 0.34
CA LEU A 174 -15.08 2.93 -0.05
C LEU A 174 -14.38 4.02 -0.89
N ALA A 175 -13.30 3.64 -1.60
CA ALA A 175 -12.51 4.56 -2.40
C ALA A 175 -13.36 5.25 -3.48
N HIS A 176 -13.25 6.58 -3.61
CA HIS A 176 -14.02 7.40 -4.55
C HIS A 176 -15.57 7.31 -4.40
N ALA A 177 -16.08 6.71 -3.32
CA ALA A 177 -17.52 6.61 -3.09
C ALA A 177 -18.17 7.99 -2.87
N GLN A 178 -19.39 8.16 -3.38
CA GLN A 178 -20.16 9.39 -3.32
C GLN A 178 -21.33 9.18 -2.36
N VAL A 179 -21.21 9.69 -1.13
CA VAL A 179 -22.18 9.49 -0.06
C VAL A 179 -22.83 10.82 0.32
N ARG A 180 -24.15 10.91 0.15
CA ARG A 180 -24.96 12.08 0.51
C ARG A 180 -26.12 11.74 1.44
N ASP A 181 -26.37 12.58 2.44
CA ASP A 181 -27.57 12.56 3.31
C ASP A 181 -27.88 11.17 3.92
N SER A 182 -26.83 10.37 4.11
CA SER A 182 -26.91 8.95 4.47
C SER A 182 -26.36 8.71 5.87
N GLN A 183 -26.85 7.64 6.51
CA GLN A 183 -26.68 7.43 7.95
C GLN A 183 -26.08 6.05 8.25
N PHE A 184 -25.04 6.03 9.08
CA PHE A 184 -24.38 4.82 9.60
C PHE A 184 -24.58 4.80 11.12
N ILE A 185 -25.44 3.91 11.61
CA ILE A 185 -25.92 3.90 12.99
C ILE A 185 -25.52 2.57 13.66
N GLY A 186 -24.71 2.65 14.72
CA GLY A 186 -24.21 1.46 15.42
C GLY A 186 -23.32 0.54 14.55
N CYS A 187 -22.76 1.05 13.46
CA CYS A 187 -21.96 0.29 12.51
C CYS A 187 -20.53 0.07 13.01
N ARG A 188 -19.88 -1.01 12.54
CA ARG A 188 -18.46 -1.28 12.76
C ARG A 188 -17.67 -1.22 11.46
N PHE A 189 -16.73 -0.29 11.42
CA PHE A 189 -15.64 -0.22 10.46
C PHE A 189 -14.34 -0.52 11.23
N GLN A 190 -13.69 -1.62 10.89
CA GLN A 190 -12.30 -1.91 11.25
C GLN A 190 -11.50 -1.71 9.97
N GLU A 191 -10.52 -0.80 9.94
CA GLU A 191 -9.60 -0.63 8.81
C GLU A 191 -10.30 -0.34 7.45
N ALA A 192 -11.45 0.33 7.47
CA ALA A 192 -12.12 0.77 6.26
C ALA A 192 -11.34 1.90 5.57
N MET A 193 -11.42 2.00 4.25
CA MET A 193 -10.71 3.02 3.47
C MET A 193 -11.69 3.89 2.68
N PHE A 194 -11.95 5.11 3.18
CA PHE A 194 -12.74 6.17 2.54
C PHE A 194 -11.88 7.05 1.61
N LEU A 195 -10.90 6.42 0.94
CA LEU A 195 -9.89 7.09 0.11
C LEU A 195 -10.53 7.97 -0.96
N ASN A 196 -10.28 9.28 -0.95
CA ASN A 196 -10.86 10.23 -1.91
C ASN A 196 -12.41 10.16 -1.98
N ALA A 197 -13.08 9.72 -0.92
CA ALA A 197 -14.54 9.64 -0.87
C ALA A 197 -15.16 11.01 -0.60
N THR A 198 -16.33 11.28 -1.19
CA THR A 198 -17.12 12.49 -0.92
C THR A 198 -18.22 12.18 0.08
N LEU A 199 -18.21 12.90 1.20
CA LEU A 199 -19.10 12.72 2.34
C LEU A 199 -19.82 14.06 2.60
N SER A 200 -21.08 14.13 2.17
CA SER A 200 -21.94 15.33 2.15
C SER A 200 -23.19 15.06 3.02
N GLY A 201 -23.43 15.84 4.09
CA GLY A 201 -24.56 15.59 5.00
C GLY A 201 -24.54 14.23 5.73
N VAL A 202 -23.40 13.52 5.73
CA VAL A 202 -23.30 12.14 6.23
C VAL A 202 -23.28 12.11 7.76
N ARG A 203 -24.03 11.18 8.36
CA ARG A 203 -24.05 10.97 9.81
C ARG A 203 -23.49 9.61 10.19
N PHE A 204 -22.39 9.61 10.94
CA PHE A 204 -21.93 8.45 11.70
C PHE A 204 -22.41 8.62 13.15
N GLU A 205 -23.34 7.78 13.60
CA GLU A 205 -23.90 7.84 14.96
C GLU A 205 -23.67 6.52 15.72
N ALA A 206 -23.22 6.61 16.98
CA ALA A 206 -22.93 5.46 17.85
C ALA A 206 -22.01 4.38 17.24
N SER A 207 -21.20 4.76 16.23
CA SER A 207 -20.46 3.85 15.35
C SER A 207 -18.98 3.76 15.68
N GLN A 208 -18.33 2.70 15.22
CA GLN A 208 -16.95 2.36 15.50
C GLN A 208 -16.11 2.45 14.22
N LEU A 209 -15.02 3.21 14.22
CA LEU A 209 -14.20 3.55 13.03
C LEU A 209 -12.72 3.10 13.14
N HIS A 210 -12.42 2.21 14.09
CA HIS A 210 -11.07 1.71 14.43
C HIS A 210 -10.13 1.55 13.22
N SER A 211 -8.95 2.17 13.29
CA SER A 211 -7.87 2.07 12.28
C SER A 211 -8.27 2.40 10.82
N SER A 212 -9.41 3.08 10.62
CA SER A 212 -9.91 3.43 9.28
C SER A 212 -9.23 4.69 8.71
N SER A 213 -9.13 4.77 7.39
CA SER A 213 -8.50 5.87 6.66
C SER A 213 -9.55 6.76 6.00
N PHE A 214 -9.51 8.06 6.28
CA PHE A 214 -10.23 9.13 5.57
C PHE A 214 -9.28 9.95 4.68
N GLU A 215 -8.31 9.26 4.09
CA GLU A 215 -7.27 9.85 3.26
C GLU A 215 -7.80 10.49 1.98
N ASP A 216 -7.37 11.73 1.67
CA ASP A 216 -7.87 12.57 0.58
C ASP A 216 -9.41 12.78 0.59
N ALA A 217 -10.13 12.42 1.66
CA ALA A 217 -11.59 12.45 1.70
C ALA A 217 -12.16 13.87 1.84
N HIS A 218 -13.34 14.11 1.26
CA HIS A 218 -14.04 15.39 1.31
C HIS A 218 -15.21 15.33 2.30
N LEU A 219 -15.08 15.98 3.46
CA LEU A 219 -16.04 16.02 4.56
C LEU A 219 -16.73 17.39 4.61
N GLN A 220 -17.96 17.46 4.10
CA GLN A 220 -18.67 18.71 3.83
C GLN A 220 -20.17 18.64 4.16
N ASP A 221 -20.87 19.75 3.90
CA ASP A 221 -22.32 19.92 3.99
C ASP A 221 -22.92 19.45 5.33
N GLY A 222 -22.28 19.85 6.44
CA GLY A 222 -22.75 19.55 7.79
C GLY A 222 -22.56 18.11 8.26
N SER A 223 -21.70 17.31 7.61
CA SER A 223 -21.42 15.92 8.02
C SER A 223 -21.00 15.81 9.50
N VAL A 224 -21.52 14.81 10.22
CA VAL A 224 -21.38 14.67 11.69
C VAL A 224 -20.88 13.29 12.10
N PHE A 225 -19.89 13.27 12.98
CA PHE A 225 -19.48 12.12 13.79
C PHE A 225 -20.00 12.30 15.23
N LYS A 226 -20.98 11.49 15.65
CA LYS A 226 -21.67 11.65 16.94
C LYS A 226 -21.65 10.37 17.77
N GLY A 227 -21.12 10.42 18.99
CA GLY A 227 -21.00 9.25 19.86
C GLY A 227 -20.12 8.14 19.28
N VAL A 228 -19.17 8.48 18.40
CA VAL A 228 -18.33 7.49 17.70
C VAL A 228 -17.06 7.18 18.48
N LYS A 229 -16.41 6.07 18.13
CA LYS A 229 -15.06 5.73 18.59
C LYS A 229 -14.12 5.56 17.41
N MET A 230 -12.99 6.27 17.41
CA MET A 230 -12.08 6.33 16.26
C MET A 230 -10.57 6.22 16.60
N PRO A 231 -10.13 5.21 17.39
CA PRO A 231 -8.71 4.98 17.68
C PRO A 231 -7.97 4.38 16.46
N GLY A 232 -6.78 4.91 16.14
CA GLY A 232 -6.02 4.59 14.93
C GLY A 232 -6.62 5.15 13.64
N THR A 233 -7.79 5.77 13.71
CA THR A 233 -8.44 6.42 12.57
C THR A 233 -7.67 7.69 12.22
N HIS A 234 -7.46 7.94 10.93
CA HIS A 234 -6.70 9.12 10.48
C HIS A 234 -7.35 9.86 9.31
N PHE A 235 -7.06 11.15 9.25
CA PHE A 235 -7.59 12.12 8.28
C PHE A 235 -6.46 12.75 7.47
N LEU A 236 -5.62 11.93 6.81
CA LEU A 236 -4.52 12.40 5.96
C LEU A 236 -5.04 13.22 4.78
N CYS A 237 -4.57 14.46 4.64
CA CYS A 237 -4.91 15.35 3.52
C CYS A 237 -6.43 15.61 3.32
N ALA A 238 -7.28 15.20 4.26
CA ALA A 238 -8.73 15.30 4.13
C ALA A 238 -9.20 16.75 4.02
N SER A 239 -10.06 17.03 3.05
CA SER A 239 -10.72 18.33 2.91
C SER A 239 -11.90 18.39 3.86
N VAL A 240 -11.70 19.03 5.02
CA VAL A 240 -12.73 19.23 6.04
C VAL A 240 -13.30 20.63 5.89
N GLY A 241 -14.59 20.70 5.57
CA GLY A 241 -15.37 21.94 5.47
C GLY A 241 -15.93 22.36 6.83
N ASP A 242 -17.20 22.13 7.06
CA ASP A 242 -17.93 22.60 8.25
C ASP A 242 -18.30 21.46 9.23
N ALA A 243 -17.74 20.27 8.98
CA ALA A 243 -18.03 19.00 9.64
C ALA A 243 -17.76 19.01 11.16
N ARG A 244 -18.52 18.17 11.88
CA ARG A 244 -18.65 18.21 13.34
C ARG A 244 -18.27 16.87 13.99
N ILE A 245 -17.68 16.95 15.19
CA ILE A 245 -17.40 15.81 16.06
C ILE A 245 -18.04 16.08 17.43
N GLU A 246 -18.93 15.21 17.86
CA GLU A 246 -19.80 15.39 19.03
C GLU A 246 -19.80 14.16 19.95
N ALA A 247 -19.71 14.37 21.26
CA ALA A 247 -19.78 13.33 22.30
C ALA A 247 -18.97 12.04 22.01
N SER A 248 -17.82 12.16 21.35
CA SER A 248 -17.07 11.06 20.73
C SER A 248 -15.72 10.80 21.41
N ASP A 249 -15.22 9.57 21.29
CA ASP A 249 -13.94 9.12 21.84
C ASP A 249 -12.84 9.23 20.77
N LEU A 250 -11.98 10.24 20.94
CA LEU A 250 -10.85 10.62 20.10
C LEU A 250 -9.50 10.13 20.67
N THR A 251 -9.53 9.22 21.65
CA THR A 251 -8.32 8.52 22.09
C THR A 251 -7.70 7.81 20.89
N ASP A 252 -6.38 7.97 20.68
CA ASP A 252 -5.61 7.38 19.57
C ASP A 252 -6.01 7.85 18.14
N THR A 253 -6.81 8.92 17.97
CA THR A 253 -7.16 9.48 16.65
C THR A 253 -6.07 10.40 16.09
N VAL A 254 -5.78 10.32 14.78
CA VAL A 254 -4.66 11.06 14.15
C VAL A 254 -5.12 12.06 13.08
N PHE A 255 -5.18 13.33 13.45
CA PHE A 255 -5.62 14.44 12.60
C PHE A 255 -4.48 15.07 11.80
N LEU A 256 -3.92 14.32 10.85
CA LEU A 256 -2.75 14.63 10.01
C LEU A 256 -2.90 15.94 9.19
N GLY A 257 -2.66 17.10 9.82
CA GLY A 257 -2.81 18.44 9.24
C GLY A 257 -4.26 18.96 9.18
N THR A 258 -5.20 18.29 9.85
CA THR A 258 -6.65 18.48 9.65
C THR A 258 -7.45 18.82 10.90
N GLU A 259 -6.87 18.73 12.10
CA GLU A 259 -7.57 18.87 13.40
C GLU A 259 -8.37 20.17 13.52
N ALA A 260 -7.69 21.31 13.35
CA ALA A 260 -8.26 22.65 13.50
C ALA A 260 -9.33 23.04 12.46
N ARG A 261 -9.67 22.13 11.55
CA ARG A 261 -10.77 22.28 10.58
C ARG A 261 -12.07 21.68 11.10
N PHE A 262 -12.01 20.68 11.98
CA PHE A 262 -13.19 20.06 12.57
C PHE A 262 -13.80 20.94 13.67
N ARG A 263 -15.13 21.00 13.71
CA ARG A 263 -15.88 21.53 14.85
C ARG A 263 -16.04 20.43 15.90
N ILE A 264 -15.01 20.25 16.73
CA ILE A 264 -14.98 19.26 17.81
C ILE A 264 -15.58 19.86 19.08
N ASP A 265 -16.52 19.18 19.75
CA ASP A 265 -17.09 19.65 21.02
C ASP A 265 -16.14 19.50 22.23
N ALA A 266 -16.47 20.22 23.32
CA ALA A 266 -15.59 20.31 24.49
C ALA A 266 -15.43 19.00 25.27
N ASP A 267 -16.31 18.01 25.07
CA ASP A 267 -16.18 16.68 25.70
C ASP A 267 -15.33 15.74 24.85
N SER A 268 -15.50 15.75 23.53
CA SER A 268 -14.65 15.00 22.60
C SER A 268 -13.20 15.50 22.64
N GLN A 269 -12.99 16.83 22.71
CA GLN A 269 -11.65 17.44 22.86
C GLN A 269 -10.87 16.91 24.07
N LYS A 270 -11.53 16.61 25.21
CA LYS A 270 -10.87 16.06 26.41
C LYS A 270 -10.29 14.65 26.19
N THR A 271 -10.78 13.93 25.17
CA THR A 271 -10.32 12.59 24.83
C THR A 271 -9.20 12.57 23.79
N ALA A 272 -9.03 13.65 23.00
CA ALA A 272 -8.08 13.75 21.90
C ALA A 272 -6.62 13.71 22.40
N ARG A 273 -6.03 12.51 22.40
CA ARG A 273 -4.64 12.24 22.79
C ARG A 273 -4.16 10.93 22.19
N LEU A 274 -2.88 10.87 21.81
CA LEU A 274 -2.23 9.62 21.43
C LEU A 274 -1.68 8.94 22.69
N THR A 275 -1.91 7.64 22.85
CA THR A 275 -1.44 6.87 24.01
C THR A 275 -0.14 6.11 23.76
N ARG A 276 0.30 6.07 22.49
CA ARG A 276 1.45 5.31 21.98
C ARG A 276 1.94 5.93 20.65
N PRO A 277 3.17 5.63 20.19
CA PRO A 277 3.68 6.15 18.93
C PRO A 277 2.88 5.63 17.72
N THR A 278 3.03 6.29 16.59
CA THR A 278 2.36 6.00 15.32
C THR A 278 3.30 5.36 14.29
N THR A 279 2.74 4.52 13.43
CA THR A 279 3.48 3.84 12.35
C THR A 279 2.66 3.91 11.06
N ALA A 280 3.12 4.70 10.08
CA ALA A 280 2.53 4.69 8.75
C ALA A 280 2.94 3.41 7.99
N THR A 281 1.96 2.63 7.55
CA THR A 281 2.19 1.48 6.66
C THR A 281 1.54 1.78 5.33
N LEU A 282 2.29 1.62 4.23
CA LEU A 282 1.70 1.75 2.90
C LEU A 282 0.80 0.54 2.59
N VAL A 283 -0.39 0.79 2.07
CA VAL A 283 -1.45 -0.18 1.82
C VAL A 283 -2.05 0.04 0.43
N SER A 284 -2.79 -0.93 -0.10
CA SER A 284 -3.67 -0.69 -1.25
C SER A 284 -5.11 -1.02 -0.86
N HIS A 285 -6.04 -0.13 -1.17
CA HIS A 285 -7.48 -0.39 -1.02
C HIS A 285 -7.98 -1.55 -1.90
N GLU A 286 -7.25 -1.87 -2.98
CA GLU A 286 -7.55 -2.96 -3.91
C GLU A 286 -7.13 -4.33 -3.39
N VAL A 287 -6.03 -4.39 -2.63
CA VAL A 287 -5.40 -5.63 -2.12
C VAL A 287 -5.65 -5.77 -0.61
N ARG A 288 -6.69 -6.53 -0.25
CA ARG A 288 -7.15 -6.76 1.13
C ARG A 288 -6.66 -8.13 1.66
N GLY A 289 -6.78 -8.39 2.96
CA GLY A 289 -6.62 -9.72 3.58
C GLY A 289 -5.23 -10.40 3.63
N ILE A 290 -4.28 -10.10 2.73
CA ILE A 290 -3.04 -10.89 2.57
C ILE A 290 -1.87 -10.40 3.44
N THR A 291 -1.08 -9.43 2.94
CA THR A 291 0.21 -9.03 3.55
C THR A 291 0.05 -7.88 4.52
N VAL A 292 -0.52 -6.78 4.03
CA VAL A 292 -0.58 -5.50 4.74
C VAL A 292 -1.40 -5.59 6.05
N PRO A 293 -2.52 -6.34 6.14
CA PRO A 293 -3.22 -6.53 7.42
C PRO A 293 -2.37 -7.26 8.48
N ARG A 294 -1.40 -8.10 8.08
CA ARG A 294 -0.51 -8.78 9.03
C ARG A 294 0.65 -7.92 9.51
N VAL A 295 1.16 -7.06 8.63
CA VAL A 295 2.03 -5.94 9.04
C VAL A 295 1.28 -5.04 10.03
N GLY A 296 0.04 -4.62 9.73
CA GLY A 296 -0.81 -3.86 10.64
C GLY A 296 -1.06 -4.56 11.99
N ALA A 297 -1.35 -5.86 11.97
CA ALA A 297 -1.53 -6.65 13.18
C ALA A 297 -0.24 -6.81 14.01
N LYS A 298 0.93 -6.99 13.39
CA LYS A 298 2.22 -6.97 14.09
C LYS A 298 2.53 -5.61 14.71
N ILE A 299 2.25 -4.52 13.98
CA ILE A 299 2.40 -3.15 14.48
C ILE A 299 1.52 -2.92 15.72
N ALA A 300 0.23 -3.31 15.65
CA ALA A 300 -0.69 -3.15 16.77
C ALA A 300 -0.39 -4.04 17.97
N ALA A 301 -0.05 -5.32 17.76
CA ALA A 301 0.03 -6.33 18.81
C ALA A 301 1.44 -6.58 19.37
N VAL A 302 2.50 -6.27 18.61
CA VAL A 302 3.89 -6.54 18.98
C VAL A 302 4.71 -5.26 19.05
N ALA A 303 4.63 -4.39 18.04
CA ALA A 303 5.30 -3.10 18.11
C ALA A 303 4.60 -2.11 19.07
N GLY A 304 3.34 -2.39 19.46
CA GLY A 304 2.59 -1.56 20.40
C GLY A 304 2.34 -0.13 19.92
N THR A 305 2.47 0.14 18.62
CA THR A 305 2.22 1.44 17.99
C THR A 305 0.85 1.47 17.31
N LEU A 306 0.46 2.63 16.78
CA LEU A 306 -0.77 2.83 16.01
C LEU A 306 -0.52 2.57 14.51
N PRO A 307 -1.09 1.51 13.91
CA PRO A 307 -0.98 1.28 12.47
C PRO A 307 -1.85 2.29 11.70
N LEU A 308 -1.21 3.24 11.02
CA LEU A 308 -1.90 4.17 10.13
C LEU A 308 -1.83 3.61 8.70
N ARG A 309 -2.97 3.17 8.18
CA ARG A 309 -3.10 2.57 6.84
C ARG A 309 -3.17 3.66 5.78
N VAL A 310 -2.05 3.92 5.11
CA VAL A 310 -1.87 4.98 4.11
C VAL A 310 -1.88 4.38 2.71
N GLU A 311 -2.64 4.93 1.76
CA GLU A 311 -2.65 4.42 0.39
C GLU A 311 -1.30 4.63 -0.32
N MET A 312 -0.79 3.54 -0.93
CA MET A 312 0.52 3.47 -1.56
C MET A 312 0.59 4.16 -2.92
N ARG A 313 -0.55 4.35 -3.62
CA ARG A 313 -0.65 5.13 -4.87
C ARG A 313 -1.41 6.42 -4.64
N ALA A 314 -0.97 7.55 -5.20
CA ALA A 314 -1.76 8.78 -5.16
C ALA A 314 -3.00 8.66 -6.06
N ALA A 315 -4.10 8.13 -5.50
CA ALA A 315 -5.36 7.88 -6.22
C ALA A 315 -6.08 9.15 -6.70
N SER A 316 -5.77 10.29 -6.06
CA SER A 316 -6.14 11.64 -6.49
C SER A 316 -5.44 12.10 -7.77
N LEU A 317 -4.41 11.38 -8.26
CA LEU A 317 -3.67 11.66 -9.49
C LEU A 317 -3.87 10.58 -10.56
N GLN A 318 -3.95 11.01 -11.83
CA GLN A 318 -3.96 10.12 -12.99
C GLN A 318 -2.57 9.50 -13.20
N ALA A 319 -2.49 8.16 -13.21
CA ALA A 319 -1.23 7.42 -13.35
C ALA A 319 -0.42 7.90 -14.56
N ALA A 320 -0.97 7.74 -15.77
CA ALA A 320 -0.28 8.03 -17.03
C ALA A 320 0.27 9.47 -17.16
N ALA A 321 -0.28 10.44 -16.43
CA ALA A 321 0.27 11.80 -16.37
C ALA A 321 1.56 11.85 -15.52
N VAL A 322 1.53 11.24 -14.33
CA VAL A 322 2.71 11.08 -13.47
C VAL A 322 3.76 10.19 -14.12
N ASP A 323 3.35 9.13 -14.82
CA ASP A 323 4.28 8.19 -15.46
C ASP A 323 5.04 8.85 -16.62
N ALA A 324 4.37 9.66 -17.44
CA ALA A 324 4.99 10.46 -18.48
C ALA A 324 5.92 11.55 -17.91
N GLU A 325 5.52 12.20 -16.81
CA GLU A 325 6.34 13.19 -16.09
C GLU A 325 7.63 12.55 -15.55
N VAL A 326 7.53 11.36 -14.94
CA VAL A 326 8.66 10.60 -14.40
C VAL A 326 9.61 10.11 -15.49
N GLU A 327 9.11 9.49 -16.58
CA GLU A 327 9.98 8.98 -17.66
C GLU A 327 10.76 10.10 -18.36
N ALA A 328 10.09 11.19 -18.73
CA ALA A 328 10.73 12.34 -19.36
C ALA A 328 11.75 13.02 -18.42
N HIS A 329 11.50 12.99 -17.11
CA HIS A 329 12.46 13.47 -16.13
C HIS A 329 13.66 12.54 -15.97
N LEU A 330 13.44 11.22 -15.86
CA LEU A 330 14.50 10.22 -15.72
C LEU A 330 15.44 10.19 -16.93
N GLU A 331 14.91 10.31 -18.16
CA GLU A 331 15.72 10.39 -19.38
C GLU A 331 16.66 11.60 -19.36
N ARG A 332 16.13 12.78 -19.02
CA ARG A 332 16.92 14.01 -18.90
C ARG A 332 18.00 13.91 -17.80
N LEU A 333 17.68 13.29 -16.67
CA LEU A 333 18.65 13.08 -15.59
C LEU A 333 19.75 12.09 -15.99
N ALA A 334 19.42 11.02 -16.72
CA ALA A 334 20.37 10.03 -17.20
C ALA A 334 21.36 10.61 -18.23
N ALA A 335 20.94 11.60 -19.02
CA ALA A 335 21.80 12.35 -19.94
C ALA A 335 22.75 13.36 -19.26
N GLN A 336 22.65 13.54 -17.93
CA GLN A 336 23.43 14.50 -17.15
C GLN A 336 24.38 13.80 -16.16
N PRO A 337 25.55 14.39 -15.84
CA PRO A 337 26.45 13.87 -14.79
C PRO A 337 25.74 13.67 -13.45
N SER A 338 26.03 12.57 -12.75
CA SER A 338 25.34 12.20 -11.50
C SER A 338 25.58 13.15 -10.33
N GLY A 339 26.66 13.95 -10.36
CA GLY A 339 27.04 14.81 -9.23
C GLY A 339 27.30 14.04 -7.92
N GLY A 340 27.59 12.74 -8.01
CA GLY A 340 27.73 11.86 -6.85
C GLY A 340 26.39 11.39 -6.23
N LYS A 341 25.24 11.63 -6.88
CA LYS A 341 23.93 11.22 -6.38
C LYS A 341 23.24 10.18 -7.28
N PRO A 342 22.59 9.15 -6.71
CA PRO A 342 21.74 8.20 -7.43
C PRO A 342 20.65 8.87 -8.27
N LEU A 343 20.28 8.23 -9.39
CA LEU A 343 19.21 8.70 -10.28
C LEU A 343 17.88 8.87 -9.54
N ALA A 344 17.50 7.90 -8.70
CA ALA A 344 16.30 7.95 -7.88
C ALA A 344 16.32 9.07 -6.82
N GLN A 345 17.48 9.42 -6.25
CA GLN A 345 17.62 10.59 -5.38
C GLN A 345 17.49 11.90 -6.16
N ARG A 346 18.10 11.98 -7.34
CA ARG A 346 18.04 13.18 -8.21
C ARG A 346 16.61 13.48 -8.65
N LEU A 347 15.80 12.46 -8.98
CA LEU A 347 14.37 12.62 -9.27
C LEU A 347 13.61 13.33 -8.13
N VAL A 348 13.83 12.91 -6.88
CA VAL A 348 13.20 13.54 -5.69
C VAL A 348 13.73 14.95 -5.47
N ILE A 349 15.04 15.16 -5.57
CA ILE A 349 15.68 16.45 -5.28
C ILE A 349 15.29 17.52 -6.30
N ASP A 350 15.29 17.19 -7.60
CA ASP A 350 14.91 18.13 -8.65
C ASP A 350 13.42 18.49 -8.57
N ALA A 351 12.54 17.54 -8.23
CA ALA A 351 11.12 17.79 -8.04
C ALA A 351 10.80 18.63 -6.80
N LEU A 352 11.54 18.47 -5.69
CA LEU A 352 11.46 19.36 -4.53
C LEU A 352 11.99 20.77 -4.84
N ALA A 353 12.96 20.90 -5.76
CA ALA A 353 13.51 22.19 -6.17
C ALA A 353 12.66 22.91 -7.24
N GLN A 354 11.86 22.18 -8.03
CA GLN A 354 11.11 22.69 -9.17
C GLN A 354 9.65 22.14 -9.21
N PRO A 355 8.85 22.32 -8.14
CA PRO A 355 7.53 21.69 -8.04
C PRO A 355 6.55 22.11 -9.15
N GLU A 356 6.65 23.35 -9.63
CA GLU A 356 5.81 23.89 -10.71
C GLU A 356 6.06 23.21 -12.08
N THR A 357 7.23 22.61 -12.30
CA THR A 357 7.56 21.90 -13.56
C THR A 357 7.31 20.40 -13.48
N LEU A 358 7.07 19.89 -12.27
CA LEU A 358 6.91 18.46 -11.94
C LEU A 358 5.75 18.29 -10.95
N PRO A 359 4.54 18.75 -11.30
CA PRO A 359 3.43 18.86 -10.34
C PRO A 359 2.93 17.51 -9.84
N GLY A 360 2.92 16.47 -10.69
CA GLY A 360 2.48 15.14 -10.31
C GLY A 360 3.42 14.50 -9.29
N ILE A 361 4.73 14.59 -9.52
CA ILE A 361 5.76 14.14 -8.57
C ILE A 361 5.71 14.99 -7.30
N ALA A 362 5.67 16.32 -7.43
CA ALA A 362 5.69 17.24 -6.29
C ALA A 362 4.50 17.05 -5.32
N GLN A 363 3.29 16.82 -5.83
CA GLN A 363 2.11 16.53 -5.00
C GLN A 363 2.29 15.22 -4.19
N ILE A 364 2.92 14.20 -4.78
CA ILE A 364 3.22 12.94 -4.07
C ILE A 364 4.31 13.15 -3.01
N LEU A 365 5.34 13.94 -3.32
CA LEU A 365 6.40 14.28 -2.37
C LEU A 365 5.90 15.16 -1.21
N ALA A 366 4.92 16.03 -1.45
CA ALA A 366 4.23 16.79 -0.41
C ALA A 366 3.43 15.87 0.54
N LYS A 367 2.74 14.84 0.02
CA LYS A 367 2.11 13.79 0.84
C LYS A 367 3.15 13.04 1.69
N ALA A 368 4.28 12.65 1.09
CA ALA A 368 5.38 12.00 1.81
C ALA A 368 5.95 12.89 2.95
N GLU A 369 6.06 14.20 2.71
CA GLU A 369 6.47 15.16 3.73
C GLU A 369 5.44 15.31 4.85
N ILE A 370 4.14 15.43 4.53
CA ILE A 370 3.07 15.53 5.53
C ILE A 370 3.09 14.30 6.44
N LEU A 371 3.23 13.10 5.87
CA LEU A 371 3.38 11.87 6.63
C LEU A 371 4.59 11.92 7.58
N ALA A 372 5.80 12.09 7.04
CA ALA A 372 7.04 12.07 7.81
C ALA A 372 7.22 13.28 8.78
N ARG A 373 6.29 14.24 8.80
CA ARG A 373 6.20 15.30 9.83
C ARG A 373 5.34 14.93 11.03
N HIS A 374 4.47 13.93 10.92
CA HIS A 374 3.44 13.62 11.93
C HIS A 374 3.39 12.14 12.35
N VAL A 375 4.30 11.28 11.86
CA VAL A 375 4.38 9.86 12.25
C VAL A 375 5.73 9.51 12.86
N ASP A 376 5.71 8.67 13.89
CA ASP A 376 6.91 8.28 14.65
C ASP A 376 7.71 7.15 13.97
N SER A 377 7.15 6.51 12.93
CA SER A 377 7.80 5.46 12.14
C SER A 377 7.07 5.19 10.81
N VAL A 378 7.78 4.58 9.86
CA VAL A 378 7.26 4.19 8.53
C VAL A 378 7.59 2.73 8.21
N VAL A 379 6.65 2.00 7.61
CA VAL A 379 6.86 0.66 7.05
C VAL A 379 6.57 0.66 5.55
N LEU A 380 7.59 0.34 4.74
CA LEU A 380 7.49 0.12 3.31
C LEU A 380 7.30 -1.39 3.04
N PRO A 381 6.15 -1.83 2.51
CA PRO A 381 5.83 -3.25 2.34
C PRO A 381 6.46 -3.86 1.07
N GLY A 382 6.34 -5.18 0.93
CA GLY A 382 6.63 -5.88 -0.32
C GLY A 382 5.69 -5.54 -1.48
N GLY A 383 5.87 -6.23 -2.60
CA GLY A 383 5.03 -6.08 -3.79
C GLY A 383 5.71 -6.50 -5.08
N GLU A 384 5.19 -5.94 -6.17
CA GLU A 384 5.69 -5.98 -7.56
C GLU A 384 7.14 -5.48 -7.72
N ASP A 385 7.73 -5.72 -8.88
CA ASP A 385 9.07 -5.25 -9.22
C ASP A 385 9.19 -3.70 -9.21
N ILE A 386 10.42 -3.23 -9.20
CA ILE A 386 10.78 -1.82 -9.33
C ILE A 386 11.23 -1.55 -10.76
N SER A 387 10.67 -0.49 -11.36
CA SER A 387 11.04 -0.05 -12.71
C SER A 387 12.56 0.13 -12.84
N PRO A 388 13.23 -0.61 -13.75
CA PRO A 388 14.68 -0.56 -13.96
C PRO A 388 15.21 0.82 -14.34
N ARG A 389 14.33 1.68 -14.84
CA ARG A 389 14.59 3.07 -15.19
C ARG A 389 15.05 3.90 -14.00
N LEU A 390 14.56 3.60 -12.78
CA LEU A 390 14.94 4.31 -11.54
C LEU A 390 16.42 4.08 -11.14
N TYR A 391 17.01 2.96 -11.58
CA TYR A 391 18.43 2.64 -11.43
C TYR A 391 19.18 2.57 -12.79
N GLY A 392 18.67 3.28 -13.80
CA GLY A 392 19.38 3.54 -15.06
C GLY A 392 19.49 2.35 -16.02
N ARG A 393 18.72 1.28 -15.84
CA ARG A 393 18.66 0.13 -16.75
C ARG A 393 17.40 0.14 -17.62
N GLN A 394 17.43 -0.64 -18.70
CA GLN A 394 16.25 -0.98 -19.50
C GLN A 394 15.55 -2.19 -18.88
N ALA A 395 14.23 -2.29 -19.05
CA ALA A 395 13.46 -3.42 -18.55
C ALA A 395 13.70 -4.67 -19.40
N GLU A 396 14.05 -5.77 -18.73
CA GLU A 396 14.12 -7.10 -19.34
C GLU A 396 12.69 -7.67 -19.52
N PRO A 397 12.42 -8.51 -20.54
CA PRO A 397 11.05 -8.89 -20.94
C PRO A 397 10.19 -9.59 -19.87
N GLN A 398 10.80 -10.11 -18.80
CA GLN A 398 10.11 -10.82 -17.73
C GLN A 398 9.74 -9.91 -16.54
N THR A 399 10.10 -8.62 -16.55
CA THR A 399 9.93 -7.68 -15.42
C THR A 399 8.47 -7.46 -15.06
N ASP A 400 8.07 -7.75 -13.83
CA ASP A 400 6.68 -7.79 -13.36
C ASP A 400 6.34 -6.57 -12.48
N TRP A 401 6.08 -5.43 -13.12
CA TRP A 401 5.65 -4.19 -12.46
C TRP A 401 4.43 -3.57 -13.17
N SER A 402 3.54 -2.91 -12.40
CA SER A 402 2.24 -2.43 -12.93
C SER A 402 2.30 -1.28 -13.94
N GLY A 403 3.47 -0.72 -14.24
CA GLY A 403 3.61 0.49 -15.05
C GLY A 403 3.33 1.81 -14.33
N ASP A 404 3.01 1.77 -13.02
CA ASP A 404 2.59 2.93 -12.22
C ASP A 404 3.71 3.43 -11.30
N TYR A 405 4.22 4.63 -11.58
CA TYR A 405 5.27 5.28 -10.79
C TYR A 405 4.76 5.92 -9.50
N ARG A 406 3.46 6.15 -9.31
CA ARG A 406 2.93 6.90 -8.15
C ARG A 406 3.35 6.27 -6.82
N ARG A 407 3.39 4.93 -6.76
CA ARG A 407 3.92 4.18 -5.63
C ARG A 407 5.42 4.41 -5.42
N SER A 408 6.19 4.31 -6.49
CA SER A 408 7.64 4.45 -6.43
C SER A 408 8.05 5.87 -6.02
N VAL A 409 7.37 6.90 -6.51
CA VAL A 409 7.58 8.30 -6.08
C VAL A 409 7.24 8.49 -4.59
N LEU A 410 6.15 7.90 -4.09
CA LEU A 410 5.78 7.97 -2.67
C LEU A 410 6.82 7.28 -1.77
N GLU A 411 7.29 6.08 -2.16
CA GLU A 411 8.34 5.35 -1.43
C GLU A 411 9.68 6.12 -1.43
N LEU A 412 10.10 6.67 -2.58
CA LEU A 412 11.32 7.49 -2.68
C LEU A 412 11.22 8.80 -1.89
N GLY A 413 10.05 9.44 -1.89
CA GLY A 413 9.78 10.61 -1.06
C GLY A 413 9.81 10.30 0.44
N LEU A 414 9.24 9.17 0.86
CA LEU A 414 9.28 8.72 2.25
C LEU A 414 10.70 8.34 2.67
N LEU A 415 11.49 7.68 1.83
CA LEU A 415 12.91 7.39 2.08
C LEU A 415 13.70 8.69 2.29
N HIS A 416 13.54 9.67 1.41
CA HIS A 416 14.16 10.99 1.53
C HIS A 416 13.78 11.70 2.84
N GLN A 417 12.48 11.80 3.14
CA GLN A 417 12.00 12.49 4.32
C GLN A 417 12.40 11.77 5.62
N CYS A 418 12.32 10.44 5.67
CA CYS A 418 12.71 9.66 6.85
C CYS A 418 14.22 9.77 7.11
N PHE A 419 15.04 9.69 6.06
CA PHE A 419 16.50 9.84 6.17
C PHE A 419 16.90 11.23 6.68
N HIS A 420 16.31 12.30 6.15
CA HIS A 420 16.68 13.67 6.57
C HIS A 420 16.06 14.11 7.90
N ARG A 421 14.89 13.58 8.31
CA ARG A 421 14.25 13.89 9.60
C ARG A 421 14.69 12.97 10.74
N GLY A 422 15.18 11.78 10.40
CA GLY A 422 15.47 10.71 11.35
C GLY A 422 14.23 9.99 11.85
N VAL A 423 13.20 9.85 11.00
CA VAL A 423 12.03 9.00 11.28
C VAL A 423 12.45 7.54 11.06
N PRO A 424 12.28 6.65 12.06
CA PRO A 424 12.53 5.21 11.92
C PRO A 424 11.78 4.59 10.73
N LEU A 425 12.51 3.84 9.90
CA LEU A 425 11.94 3.16 8.73
C LEU A 425 12.25 1.66 8.73
N MET A 426 11.21 0.84 8.53
CA MET A 426 11.35 -0.58 8.22
C MET A 426 10.97 -0.82 6.75
N ALA A 427 11.81 -1.54 6.02
CA ALA A 427 11.65 -1.77 4.60
C ALA A 427 11.62 -3.28 4.30
N ILE A 428 10.52 -3.79 3.73
CA ILE A 428 10.28 -5.24 3.55
C ILE A 428 10.19 -5.56 2.06
N CYS A 429 10.91 -6.57 1.59
CA CYS A 429 10.90 -7.07 0.22
C CYS A 429 11.10 -5.95 -0.83
N ARG A 430 10.04 -5.51 -1.53
CA ARG A 430 10.09 -4.35 -2.44
C ARG A 430 10.53 -3.07 -1.75
N GLY A 431 10.06 -2.78 -0.53
CA GLY A 431 10.51 -1.61 0.22
C GLY A 431 12.02 -1.63 0.46
N PHE A 432 12.60 -2.82 0.70
CA PHE A 432 14.04 -3.01 0.82
C PHE A 432 14.75 -2.78 -0.52
N GLN A 433 14.23 -3.33 -1.62
CA GLN A 433 14.77 -3.09 -2.96
C GLN A 433 14.75 -1.60 -3.31
N MET A 434 13.67 -0.88 -3.01
CA MET A 434 13.53 0.56 -3.24
C MET A 434 14.50 1.38 -2.39
N THR A 435 14.74 0.95 -1.15
CA THR A 435 15.78 1.54 -0.29
C THR A 435 17.15 1.42 -0.96
N ASN A 436 17.51 0.24 -1.45
CA ASN A 436 18.80 0.03 -2.11
C ASN A 436 18.94 0.82 -3.42
N VAL A 437 17.86 0.96 -4.20
CA VAL A 437 17.78 1.82 -5.41
C VAL A 437 17.92 3.30 -5.07
N PHE A 438 17.28 3.78 -4.00
CA PHE A 438 17.42 5.14 -3.49
C PHE A 438 18.87 5.46 -3.10
N PHE A 439 19.59 4.50 -2.51
CA PHE A 439 20.99 4.69 -2.12
C PHE A 439 22.02 4.44 -3.24
N GLY A 440 21.62 3.86 -4.38
CA GLY A 440 22.45 3.83 -5.60
C GLY A 440 22.64 2.46 -6.27
N ALA A 441 22.20 1.37 -5.65
CA ALA A 441 22.38 0.04 -6.24
C ALA A 441 21.38 -0.24 -7.38
N ALA A 442 21.89 -0.87 -8.43
CA ALA A 442 21.04 -1.55 -9.41
C ALA A 442 20.55 -2.89 -8.85
N LEU A 443 19.38 -3.35 -9.30
CA LEU A 443 18.83 -4.65 -8.95
C LEU A 443 19.22 -5.71 -9.99
N GLN A 444 19.29 -6.96 -9.54
CA GLN A 444 19.17 -8.11 -10.43
C GLN A 444 17.70 -8.22 -10.82
N GLN A 445 17.39 -8.06 -12.12
CA GLN A 445 16.00 -7.99 -12.59
C GLN A 445 15.24 -9.31 -12.36
N HIS A 446 15.93 -10.44 -12.54
CA HIS A 446 15.33 -11.78 -12.48
C HIS A 446 16.18 -12.69 -11.60
N VAL A 447 15.58 -13.24 -10.54
CA VAL A 447 16.21 -14.23 -9.65
C VAL A 447 15.42 -15.53 -9.60
N GLY A 448 16.12 -16.65 -9.81
CA GLY A 448 15.51 -17.98 -9.73
C GLY A 448 15.27 -18.46 -8.29
N SER A 449 14.29 -19.35 -8.11
CA SER A 449 14.08 -20.21 -6.93
C SER A 449 14.00 -19.55 -5.53
N GLN A 450 13.80 -18.23 -5.45
CA GLN A 450 13.57 -17.47 -4.22
C GLN A 450 12.11 -17.56 -3.71
N VAL A 451 11.53 -18.77 -3.64
CA VAL A 451 10.13 -19.00 -3.22
C VAL A 451 10.04 -20.00 -2.07
N GLY A 452 9.32 -19.64 -1.00
CA GLY A 452 8.97 -20.51 0.12
C GLY A 452 9.58 -20.06 1.45
N VAL A 453 9.54 -20.93 2.46
CA VAL A 453 10.19 -20.70 3.75
C VAL A 453 11.70 -20.90 3.62
N ARG A 454 12.51 -20.07 4.29
CA ARG A 454 13.95 -20.28 4.46
C ARG A 454 14.37 -19.93 5.89
N THR A 455 15.34 -20.67 6.43
CA THR A 455 16.20 -20.17 7.51
C THR A 455 17.33 -19.35 6.88
N LEU A 456 17.58 -18.17 7.44
CA LEU A 456 18.53 -17.17 6.97
C LEU A 456 19.59 -16.94 8.05
N ASP A 457 20.81 -17.35 7.75
CA ASP A 457 22.02 -17.13 8.55
C ASP A 457 23.09 -16.52 7.63
N ASP A 458 24.07 -15.82 8.22
CA ASP A 458 25.22 -15.30 7.48
C ASP A 458 26.06 -16.49 6.97
N ASP A 459 26.43 -16.48 5.68
CA ASP A 459 27.37 -17.43 5.07
C ASP A 459 28.64 -17.64 5.95
N ARG A 460 29.08 -16.61 6.68
CA ARG A 460 30.22 -16.67 7.62
C ARG A 460 30.00 -17.62 8.80
N ALA A 461 28.77 -17.79 9.30
CA ALA A 461 28.48 -18.69 10.40
C ALA A 461 28.64 -20.17 9.99
N ALA A 462 28.36 -20.48 8.73
CA ALA A 462 28.55 -21.82 8.16
C ALA A 462 30.02 -22.23 7.98
N ALA A 463 30.97 -21.30 8.12
CA ALA A 463 32.41 -21.55 7.94
C ALA A 463 33.11 -22.08 9.21
N VAL A 464 32.42 -22.20 10.35
CA VAL A 464 32.99 -22.75 11.59
C VAL A 464 32.60 -24.23 11.73
N PRO A 465 33.51 -25.20 11.49
CA PRO A 465 33.23 -26.61 11.75
C PRO A 465 33.06 -26.84 13.25
N ALA A 466 32.00 -27.55 13.63
CA ALA A 466 31.66 -27.77 15.03
C ALA A 466 32.67 -28.69 15.75
N VAL A 467 33.59 -28.10 16.52
CA VAL A 467 34.47 -28.82 17.45
C VAL A 467 33.79 -28.91 18.82
N PRO A 468 33.60 -30.11 19.41
CA PRO A 468 32.87 -30.26 20.65
C PRO A 468 33.70 -29.90 21.89
N THR A 469 33.14 -28.98 22.70
CA THR A 469 33.28 -28.86 24.17
C THR A 469 34.67 -28.77 24.81
N ALA A 470 34.97 -27.57 25.34
CA ALA A 470 35.70 -27.39 26.59
C ALA A 470 35.03 -26.27 27.41
N PRO A 471 35.03 -26.30 28.76
CA PRO A 471 34.43 -25.24 29.57
C PRO A 471 35.25 -23.94 29.50
N ALA A 472 34.58 -22.80 29.47
CA ALA A 472 35.20 -21.51 29.17
C ALA A 472 36.17 -21.04 30.27
N SER A 473 37.44 -20.87 29.93
CA SER A 473 38.34 -19.94 30.61
C SER A 473 38.07 -18.52 30.11
N SER A 474 37.95 -17.56 31.02
CA SER A 474 37.74 -16.15 30.70
C SER A 474 38.94 -15.52 29.99
N ALA A 475 38.67 -14.47 29.21
CA ALA A 475 39.61 -13.56 28.54
C ALA A 475 40.27 -14.06 27.25
N GLU A 476 39.48 -14.09 26.17
CA GLU A 476 39.99 -13.65 24.86
C GLU A 476 38.97 -12.71 24.20
N LYS A 477 39.38 -11.44 23.96
CA LYS A 477 38.59 -10.46 23.22
C LYS A 477 39.10 -10.42 21.78
N GLY A 478 38.50 -11.20 20.88
CA GLY A 478 38.90 -11.23 19.47
C GLY A 478 37.76 -11.68 18.56
N VAL A 479 37.59 -10.96 17.45
CA VAL A 479 36.81 -11.32 16.25
C VAL A 479 35.33 -11.68 16.47
N GLY A 480 34.41 -10.79 16.06
CA GLY A 480 32.99 -11.13 15.87
C GLY A 480 32.00 -9.99 16.13
N GLN A 481 32.19 -9.23 17.21
CA GLN A 481 31.18 -8.25 17.69
C GLN A 481 31.18 -6.88 16.99
N ALA A 482 32.04 -6.67 15.97
CA ALA A 482 32.27 -5.33 15.39
C ALA A 482 31.47 -5.04 14.10
N GLU A 483 30.94 -6.06 13.42
CA GLU A 483 30.18 -5.90 12.17
C GLU A 483 28.65 -6.01 12.35
N ILE A 484 28.18 -6.43 13.53
CA ILE A 484 26.75 -6.43 13.87
C ILE A 484 26.43 -5.04 14.44
N GLY A 485 25.69 -4.21 13.70
CA GLY A 485 25.36 -2.85 14.15
C GLY A 485 24.16 -2.79 15.09
N VAL A 486 23.33 -1.75 14.91
CA VAL A 486 22.33 -1.31 15.91
C VAL A 486 21.28 -2.38 16.18
N PHE A 487 20.99 -3.23 15.20
CA PHE A 487 19.93 -4.24 15.29
C PHE A 487 20.41 -5.63 15.74
N GLY A 488 21.71 -5.79 16.01
CA GLY A 488 22.24 -6.84 16.89
C GLY A 488 21.87 -8.27 16.50
N THR A 489 21.66 -9.11 17.52
CA THR A 489 21.40 -10.55 17.37
C THR A 489 20.04 -10.88 16.74
N ALA A 490 19.16 -9.90 16.49
CA ALA A 490 17.84 -10.11 15.89
C ALA A 490 17.89 -10.55 14.41
N LEU A 491 19.07 -10.54 13.78
CA LEU A 491 19.29 -10.96 12.39
C LEU A 491 19.97 -12.34 12.24
N HIS A 492 20.01 -13.16 13.29
CA HIS A 492 20.58 -14.52 13.26
C HIS A 492 19.47 -15.59 13.33
N ASN A 493 19.66 -16.74 12.66
CA ASN A 493 18.70 -17.85 12.58
C ASN A 493 17.28 -17.41 12.14
N ILE A 494 17.16 -16.36 11.31
CA ILE A 494 15.86 -15.78 10.96
C ILE A 494 15.08 -16.80 10.11
N ARG A 495 13.88 -17.19 10.54
CA ARG A 495 13.02 -18.11 9.77
C ARG A 495 11.83 -17.31 9.23
N ALA A 496 11.79 -17.16 7.91
CA ALA A 496 10.89 -16.23 7.23
C ALA A 496 10.37 -16.76 5.89
N ALA A 497 9.28 -16.17 5.41
CA ALA A 497 8.85 -16.37 4.03
C ALA A 497 9.69 -15.52 3.06
N VAL A 498 10.13 -16.14 1.96
CA VAL A 498 10.82 -15.51 0.85
C VAL A 498 9.95 -15.65 -0.40
N TYR A 499 9.59 -14.53 -1.00
CA TYR A 499 9.02 -14.45 -2.34
C TYR A 499 9.35 -13.07 -2.92
N HIS A 500 10.11 -13.05 -4.02
CA HIS A 500 10.40 -11.87 -4.83
C HIS A 500 11.01 -12.29 -6.17
N HIS A 501 10.88 -11.44 -7.18
CA HIS A 501 11.36 -11.70 -8.55
C HIS A 501 12.64 -10.90 -8.89
N GLN A 502 12.77 -9.67 -8.39
CA GLN A 502 14.03 -8.94 -8.29
C GLN A 502 14.84 -9.30 -7.02
N ALA A 503 16.14 -8.97 -6.98
CA ALA A 503 16.90 -8.91 -5.72
C ALA A 503 18.07 -7.91 -5.76
N VAL A 504 18.62 -7.62 -4.58
CA VAL A 504 19.81 -6.77 -4.39
C VAL A 504 21.09 -7.61 -4.33
N ILE A 505 22.05 -7.32 -5.21
CA ILE A 505 23.40 -7.90 -5.16
C ILE A 505 24.26 -7.17 -4.09
N ASP A 506 25.20 -7.89 -3.50
CA ASP A 506 26.21 -7.40 -2.53
C ASP A 506 27.24 -6.45 -3.15
N ASP A 507 26.78 -5.32 -3.69
CA ASP A 507 27.56 -4.14 -4.04
C ASP A 507 27.48 -3.12 -2.88
N GLN A 508 28.54 -3.06 -2.08
CA GLN A 508 28.62 -2.17 -0.92
C GLN A 508 29.20 -0.80 -1.27
N GLU A 509 29.89 -0.66 -2.40
CA GLU A 509 30.45 0.62 -2.87
C GLU A 509 29.35 1.53 -3.43
N ALA A 510 28.35 0.95 -4.10
CA ALA A 510 27.16 1.67 -4.58
C ALA A 510 26.20 2.16 -3.45
N ARG A 511 26.49 1.88 -2.17
CA ARG A 511 25.59 2.18 -1.03
C ARG A 511 26.32 2.57 0.28
N PRO A 512 27.15 3.64 0.32
CA PRO A 512 27.99 3.97 1.49
C PRO A 512 27.20 4.34 2.77
N ASP A 513 25.97 4.86 2.63
CA ASP A 513 25.08 5.19 3.76
C ASP A 513 24.34 3.97 4.36
N LEU A 514 24.56 2.77 3.82
CA LEU A 514 23.97 1.51 4.29
C LEU A 514 25.05 0.51 4.67
N ARG A 515 24.76 -0.32 5.67
CA ARG A 515 25.58 -1.49 6.02
C ARG A 515 24.81 -2.76 5.66
N THR A 516 25.47 -3.64 4.94
CA THR A 516 24.96 -4.99 4.65
C THR A 516 25.09 -5.86 5.90
N ALA A 517 23.96 -6.11 6.57
CA ALA A 517 23.89 -6.82 7.85
C ALA A 517 23.67 -8.33 7.72
N LEU A 518 23.06 -8.79 6.62
CA LEU A 518 22.91 -10.22 6.33
C LEU A 518 23.10 -10.49 4.83
N ARG A 519 23.88 -11.52 4.51
CA ARG A 519 24.21 -11.96 3.15
C ARG A 519 23.83 -13.42 2.96
N ARG A 520 23.46 -13.80 1.75
CA ARG A 520 23.30 -15.21 1.37
C ARG A 520 23.89 -15.48 -0.01
N THR A 521 24.70 -16.51 -0.12
CA THR A 521 25.19 -17.01 -1.41
C THR A 521 24.08 -17.80 -2.14
N ILE A 522 23.80 -17.44 -3.40
CA ILE A 522 22.78 -18.06 -4.25
C ILE A 522 23.46 -18.92 -5.32
N PRO A 523 23.23 -20.24 -5.36
CA PRO A 523 23.74 -21.10 -6.42
C PRO A 523 23.21 -20.68 -7.79
N SER A 524 24.11 -20.53 -8.78
CA SER A 524 23.69 -20.40 -10.18
C SER A 524 23.17 -21.73 -10.70
N ALA A 525 22.03 -21.71 -11.39
CA ALA A 525 21.50 -22.90 -12.07
C ALA A 525 22.31 -23.30 -13.32
N ALA A 526 23.22 -22.44 -13.79
CA ALA A 526 23.99 -22.62 -15.03
C ALA A 526 25.48 -23.02 -14.82
N GLY A 527 25.93 -23.14 -13.56
CA GLY A 527 27.34 -23.46 -13.23
C GLY A 527 28.30 -22.27 -13.21
N ASP A 528 27.85 -21.08 -13.62
CA ASP A 528 28.55 -19.81 -13.36
C ASP A 528 28.73 -19.53 -11.86
N THR A 529 29.63 -18.60 -11.54
CA THR A 529 29.95 -18.19 -10.16
C THR A 529 28.68 -17.85 -9.36
N ALA A 530 28.52 -18.53 -8.21
CA ALA A 530 27.46 -18.23 -7.26
C ALA A 530 27.58 -16.77 -6.78
N TRP A 531 26.47 -16.03 -6.85
CA TRP A 531 26.43 -14.61 -6.52
C TRP A 531 25.82 -14.39 -5.14
N ARG A 532 26.16 -13.28 -4.48
CA ARG A 532 25.72 -12.99 -3.12
C ARG A 532 24.57 -11.98 -3.13
N ALA A 533 23.42 -12.40 -2.62
CA ALA A 533 22.32 -11.50 -2.33
C ALA A 533 22.49 -10.86 -0.96
N VAL A 534 22.02 -9.62 -0.86
CA VAL A 534 21.82 -8.94 0.41
C VAL A 534 20.45 -9.30 0.94
N MET A 535 20.40 -9.93 2.12
CA MET A 535 19.15 -10.35 2.76
C MET A 535 18.68 -9.32 3.80
N ALA A 536 19.60 -8.57 4.41
CA ALA A 536 19.27 -7.46 5.30
C ALA A 536 20.30 -6.32 5.22
N ILE A 537 19.83 -5.09 5.40
CA ILE A 537 20.61 -3.86 5.58
C ILE A 537 20.19 -3.12 6.85
N GLU A 538 21.10 -2.30 7.35
CA GLU A 538 20.82 -1.23 8.30
C GLU A 538 21.42 0.10 7.82
N SER A 539 20.95 1.21 8.35
CA SER A 539 21.58 2.52 8.14
C SER A 539 22.98 2.59 8.74
N SER A 540 23.96 3.12 8.00
CA SER A 540 25.26 3.47 8.58
C SER A 540 25.22 4.78 9.39
N GLN A 541 24.12 5.55 9.26
CA GLN A 541 23.93 6.89 9.82
C GLN A 541 23.06 6.86 11.10
N PRO A 542 23.61 7.10 12.30
CA PRO A 542 22.85 7.02 13.57
C PRO A 542 21.68 8.01 13.69
N ARG A 543 21.62 9.03 12.82
CA ARG A 543 20.52 10.01 12.77
C ARG A 543 19.34 9.57 11.91
N ALA A 544 19.47 8.50 11.13
CA ALA A 544 18.46 7.99 10.21
C ALA A 544 18.25 6.49 10.45
N PRO A 545 17.46 6.09 11.48
CA PRO A 545 17.27 4.68 11.80
C PRO A 545 16.52 3.96 10.67
N LEU A 546 17.17 3.02 10.01
CA LEU A 546 16.56 2.21 8.94
C LEU A 546 16.99 0.76 9.11
N ILE A 547 16.02 -0.15 9.03
CA ILE A 547 16.24 -1.59 8.85
C ILE A 547 15.54 -2.04 7.56
N GLY A 548 16.26 -2.75 6.70
CA GLY A 548 15.72 -3.26 5.44
C GLY A 548 15.93 -4.77 5.32
N LEU A 549 14.91 -5.49 4.88
CA LEU A 549 14.83 -6.95 4.86
C LEU A 549 14.32 -7.41 3.48
N GLN A 550 15.07 -8.25 2.77
CA GLN A 550 14.66 -8.77 1.45
C GLN A 550 13.54 -9.83 1.55
N PHE A 551 13.36 -10.40 2.74
CA PHE A 551 12.35 -11.39 3.10
C PHE A 551 11.18 -10.76 3.88
N HIS A 552 10.11 -11.53 4.11
CA HIS A 552 8.93 -11.11 4.87
C HIS A 552 8.99 -11.61 6.33
N PRO A 553 9.41 -10.79 7.31
CA PRO A 553 9.40 -11.19 8.73
C PRO A 553 7.99 -11.37 9.31
N GLU A 554 6.97 -10.76 8.70
CA GLU A 554 5.58 -10.81 9.15
C GLU A 554 4.97 -12.22 9.03
N PHE A 555 5.45 -13.06 8.11
CA PHE A 555 4.99 -14.44 7.93
C PHE A 555 6.08 -15.45 8.25
N PHE A 556 5.74 -16.44 9.08
CA PHE A 556 6.36 -17.77 9.12
C PHE A 556 5.93 -18.56 10.37
N ASP A 557 5.28 -19.71 10.15
CA ASP A 557 4.88 -20.75 11.13
C ASP A 557 3.99 -20.32 12.30
N GLY A 558 3.07 -21.22 12.64
CA GLY A 558 2.10 -21.06 13.70
C GLY A 558 2.36 -22.05 14.83
N SER A 559 3.01 -21.57 15.89
CA SER A 559 2.73 -22.12 17.23
C SER A 559 1.22 -22.06 17.45
N THR A 560 0.59 -23.19 17.72
CA THR A 560 -0.86 -23.36 17.52
C THR A 560 -1.70 -22.55 18.50
N ALA A 561 -2.80 -21.98 18.00
CA ALA A 561 -3.87 -21.40 18.83
C ALA A 561 -4.79 -22.49 19.46
N SER A 562 -4.18 -23.60 19.87
CA SER A 562 -4.74 -24.76 20.56
C SER A 562 -3.57 -25.62 21.07
N GLY A 563 -3.73 -26.32 22.19
CA GLY A 563 -2.62 -26.99 22.89
C GLY A 563 -2.01 -28.21 22.18
N ASP A 564 -0.90 -28.69 22.75
CA ASP A 564 -0.27 -30.00 22.58
C ASP A 564 0.24 -30.41 21.18
N ALA A 565 0.61 -29.42 20.34
CA ALA A 565 1.41 -29.65 19.13
C ALA A 565 2.75 -28.89 19.18
N SER A 566 3.87 -29.61 19.08
CA SER A 566 5.19 -29.01 18.85
C SER A 566 5.24 -28.29 17.49
N PRO A 567 5.98 -27.18 17.35
CA PRO A 567 6.12 -26.50 16.06
C PRO A 567 6.77 -27.42 15.01
N PRO A 568 6.32 -27.38 13.75
CA PRO A 568 6.83 -28.23 12.67
C PRO A 568 8.32 -28.04 12.40
N SER A 569 9.00 -29.16 12.15
CA SER A 569 10.46 -29.20 11.98
C SER A 569 10.92 -28.43 10.72
N ASN A 570 12.22 -28.17 10.62
CA ASN A 570 12.83 -27.59 9.41
C ASN A 570 12.47 -28.40 8.17
N GLN A 571 12.70 -29.71 8.24
CA GLN A 571 12.36 -30.67 7.17
C GLN A 571 10.88 -30.60 6.76
N GLN A 572 9.92 -30.62 7.71
CA GLN A 572 8.48 -30.65 7.39
C GLN A 572 7.98 -29.39 6.66
N LEU A 573 8.67 -28.26 6.82
CA LEU A 573 8.32 -26.99 6.17
C LEU A 573 9.14 -26.73 4.92
N GLU A 574 10.35 -27.28 4.82
CA GLU A 574 11.08 -27.41 3.56
C GLU A 574 10.31 -28.34 2.60
N GLU A 575 9.84 -29.50 3.06
CA GLU A 575 8.97 -30.42 2.32
C GLU A 575 7.69 -29.73 1.80
N LYS A 576 7.04 -28.88 2.61
CA LYS A 576 5.90 -28.05 2.17
C LYS A 576 6.26 -26.92 1.20
N ALA A 577 7.54 -26.54 1.11
CA ALA A 577 8.05 -25.56 0.18
C ALA A 577 8.63 -26.19 -1.11
N VAL A 578 8.86 -27.51 -1.15
CA VAL A 578 9.31 -28.21 -2.35
C VAL A 578 8.27 -28.07 -3.45
N GLY A 579 8.69 -27.55 -4.60
CA GLY A 579 7.87 -27.45 -5.80
C GLY A 579 7.08 -26.15 -5.96
N LEU A 580 7.06 -25.26 -4.96
CA LEU A 580 6.52 -23.90 -5.11
C LEU A 580 7.42 -23.10 -6.06
N ARG A 581 6.83 -22.45 -7.08
CA ARG A 581 7.56 -21.72 -8.13
C ARG A 581 7.10 -20.27 -8.30
N ASN A 582 5.89 -19.93 -7.85
CA ASN A 582 5.26 -18.62 -8.04
C ASN A 582 4.49 -18.18 -6.76
N PRO A 583 3.93 -16.95 -6.68
CA PRO A 583 3.29 -16.46 -5.46
C PRO A 583 1.91 -17.07 -5.22
N ALA A 584 1.19 -17.46 -6.27
CA ALA A 584 -0.10 -18.14 -6.14
C ALA A 584 0.08 -19.53 -5.50
N ASP A 585 1.17 -20.25 -5.80
CA ASP A 585 1.52 -21.49 -5.10
C ASP A 585 1.73 -21.22 -3.60
N LEU A 586 2.45 -20.14 -3.26
CA LEU A 586 2.76 -19.79 -1.88
C LEU A 586 1.52 -19.31 -1.10
N ILE A 587 0.59 -18.61 -1.74
CA ILE A 587 -0.73 -18.28 -1.18
C ILE A 587 -1.55 -19.57 -0.98
N ALA A 588 -1.65 -20.43 -2.01
CA ALA A 588 -2.41 -21.68 -1.96
C ALA A 588 -1.87 -22.68 -0.93
N SER A 589 -0.57 -22.66 -0.64
CA SER A 589 0.06 -23.49 0.40
C SER A 589 -0.41 -23.18 1.83
N GLY A 590 -1.02 -22.01 2.05
CA GLY A 590 -1.39 -21.52 3.38
C GLY A 590 -0.20 -21.09 4.26
N ILE A 591 1.04 -21.13 3.77
CA ILE A 591 2.21 -20.55 4.47
C ILE A 591 1.96 -19.06 4.77
N LEU A 592 1.39 -18.35 3.79
CA LEU A 592 0.89 -16.98 3.94
C LEU A 592 -0.50 -16.92 4.61
N ASN A 593 -0.70 -17.66 5.70
CA ASN A 593 -1.83 -17.49 6.64
C ASN A 593 -1.40 -17.20 8.09
N HIS A 594 -0.14 -17.48 8.47
CA HIS A 594 0.32 -17.40 9.85
C HIS A 594 1.37 -16.30 10.06
N MET A 595 1.21 -15.54 11.15
CA MET A 595 2.17 -14.51 11.56
C MET A 595 3.29 -15.11 12.41
N SER A 596 4.55 -14.79 12.11
CA SER A 596 5.68 -15.40 12.85
C SER A 596 5.89 -14.80 14.24
N PRO A 597 5.89 -15.58 15.34
CA PRO A 597 6.32 -15.09 16.65
C PRO A 597 7.85 -14.96 16.76
N GLY A 598 8.60 -15.80 16.03
CA GLY A 598 10.07 -15.84 16.11
C GLY A 598 10.75 -14.53 15.68
N ASN A 599 10.09 -13.75 14.84
CA ASN A 599 10.60 -12.50 14.28
C ASN A 599 10.17 -11.25 15.10
N ASP A 600 9.55 -11.42 16.28
CA ASP A 600 9.00 -10.32 17.09
C ASP A 600 10.05 -9.34 17.65
N ALA A 601 11.32 -9.75 17.68
CA ALA A 601 12.43 -8.85 17.96
C ALA A 601 12.53 -7.69 16.95
N LEU A 602 12.23 -7.93 15.67
CA LEU A 602 12.30 -6.90 14.61
C LEU A 602 11.18 -5.85 14.77
N TRP A 603 9.98 -6.28 15.15
CA TRP A 603 8.86 -5.39 15.47
C TRP A 603 9.07 -4.63 16.79
N THR A 604 9.71 -5.28 17.77
CA THR A 604 10.15 -4.63 19.03
C THR A 604 11.22 -3.57 18.79
N ILE A 605 12.16 -3.81 17.86
CA ILE A 605 13.15 -2.83 17.41
C ILE A 605 12.48 -1.59 16.80
N LEU A 606 11.47 -1.79 15.94
CA LEU A 606 10.70 -0.68 15.35
C LEU A 606 9.96 0.13 16.43
N SER A 607 9.36 -0.54 17.41
CA SER A 607 8.70 0.08 18.58
C SER A 607 9.63 0.98 19.39
N GLN A 608 10.82 0.47 19.74
CA GLN A 608 11.81 1.20 20.52
C GLN A 608 12.32 2.42 19.75
N ALA A 609 12.57 2.28 18.44
CA ALA A 609 12.98 3.38 17.58
C ALA A 609 11.88 4.45 17.47
N ALA A 610 10.62 4.06 17.27
CA ALA A 610 9.47 4.97 17.21
C ALA A 610 9.27 5.72 18.53
N THR A 611 9.35 5.03 19.65
CA THR A 611 9.27 5.63 21.00
C THR A 611 10.39 6.65 21.23
N ALA A 612 11.63 6.32 20.83
CA ALA A 612 12.76 7.24 20.91
C ALA A 612 12.61 8.46 19.99
N HIS A 613 12.03 8.30 18.79
CA HIS A 613 11.69 9.40 17.90
C HIS A 613 10.63 10.32 18.52
N CYS A 614 9.55 9.74 19.06
CA CYS A 614 8.45 10.45 19.71
C CYS A 614 8.95 11.33 20.88
N HIS A 615 9.74 10.75 21.78
CA HIS A 615 10.35 11.49 22.90
C HIS A 615 11.27 12.62 22.43
N LYS A 616 12.10 12.38 21.41
CA LYS A 616 12.97 13.40 20.80
C LYS A 616 12.16 14.55 20.20
N ALA A 617 11.05 14.24 19.52
CA ALA A 617 10.16 15.24 18.93
C ALA A 617 9.49 16.10 20.02
N ALA A 618 8.95 15.48 21.06
CA ALA A 618 8.34 16.19 22.20
C ALA A 618 9.32 17.18 22.87
N ILE A 619 10.52 16.71 23.26
CA ILE A 619 11.57 17.55 23.87
C ILE A 619 11.95 18.72 22.94
N THR A 620 12.01 18.49 21.62
CA THR A 620 12.34 19.52 20.63
C THR A 620 11.21 20.57 20.54
N ALA A 621 9.95 20.15 20.60
CA ALA A 621 8.79 21.04 20.57
C ALA A 621 8.69 21.89 21.84
N GLU A 622 8.87 21.29 23.02
CA GLU A 622 8.90 21.99 24.31
C GLU A 622 10.03 23.03 24.35
N ALA A 623 11.26 22.65 23.95
CA ALA A 623 12.39 23.56 23.89
C ALA A 623 12.15 24.74 22.94
N LEU A 624 11.55 24.50 21.77
CA LEU A 624 11.19 25.55 20.81
C LEU A 624 10.08 26.47 21.35
N GLN A 625 9.10 25.93 22.09
CA GLN A 625 8.05 26.72 22.73
C GLN A 625 8.60 27.58 23.88
N ALA A 626 9.49 27.03 24.71
CA ALA A 626 10.20 27.78 25.75
C ALA A 626 11.08 28.88 25.14
N GLN A 627 11.81 28.58 24.06
CA GLN A 627 12.61 29.58 23.34
C GLN A 627 11.73 30.70 22.77
N LYS A 628 10.58 30.38 22.14
CA LYS A 628 9.62 31.38 21.66
C LYS A 628 9.00 32.22 22.79
N ALA A 629 8.79 31.64 23.97
CA ALA A 629 8.31 32.37 25.14
C ALA A 629 9.38 33.34 25.70
N ALA A 630 10.64 32.91 25.74
CA ALA A 630 11.78 33.73 26.17
C ALA A 630 12.16 34.82 25.14
N LEU A 631 11.93 34.58 23.84
CA LEU A 631 12.14 35.54 22.76
C LEU A 631 10.94 36.47 22.50
N LYS A 632 9.95 36.52 23.40
CA LYS A 632 8.96 37.62 23.37
C LYS A 632 9.71 38.94 23.51
N PRO A 633 9.45 39.95 22.65
CA PRO A 633 10.11 41.24 22.78
C PRO A 633 9.78 41.84 24.15
N VAL A 634 10.81 42.36 24.84
CA VAL A 634 10.62 43.23 26.00
C VAL A 634 9.69 44.36 25.57
N GLN A 635 8.56 44.54 26.26
CA GLN A 635 7.65 45.63 25.93
C GLN A 635 8.39 46.96 26.11
N SER A 636 8.37 47.80 25.07
CA SER A 636 9.05 49.09 25.03
C SER A 636 8.31 50.17 25.83
N THR A 637 8.02 49.87 27.10
CA THR A 637 7.24 50.72 28.02
C THR A 637 8.16 51.46 28.99
N ALA A 638 9.17 52.17 28.47
CA ALA A 638 10.11 52.99 29.26
C ALA A 638 10.94 54.02 28.45
N VAL A 639 10.45 54.55 27.31
CA VAL A 639 11.24 55.56 26.52
C VAL A 639 10.43 56.75 25.97
N GLU A 640 9.15 56.93 26.35
CA GLU A 640 8.34 58.11 25.95
C GLU A 640 8.05 59.10 27.10
N GLU A 641 8.58 58.86 28.31
CA GLU A 641 8.53 59.83 29.43
C GLU A 641 9.89 60.48 29.73
N ALA A 642 10.88 60.32 28.84
CA ALA A 642 12.26 60.80 29.03
C ALA A 642 12.77 61.78 27.95
N VAL A 643 11.89 62.21 27.03
CA VAL A 643 12.09 63.34 26.11
C VAL A 643 10.73 64.06 25.99
N GLY A 644 10.62 65.38 26.14
CA GLY A 644 11.66 66.39 26.34
C GLY A 644 11.33 67.65 25.55
#